data_AF-A0A381UD07-F1
#
_entry.id   AF-A0A381UD07-F1
#
_cell.length_a   1.000
_cell.length_b   1.000
_cell.length_c   1.000
_cell.angle_alpha   90.00
_cell.angle_beta   90.00
_cell.angle_gamma   90.00
#
_symmetry.space_group_name_H-M   'P 1'
#
loop_
_entity.id
_entity.type
_entity.pdbx_description
1 polymer ?
#
loop_
_entity_poly.entity_id
_entity_poly.type
_entity_poly.pdbx_seq_one_letter_code
_entity_poly.pdbx_strand_id
1 'polypeptide(L)'
;VGTILQHKYLSPLLIILVFVFSQSTFSQFEANKAISELSILQDTLNVKNINESTIKDVREKSLSLRGSALKCVDEIEPLVETLKLEVEALEQINPEVDIEIYERLSEARNKLTKEDAQLKNCSLTVVRSTRIIDLSNKLLNDLTTELLSEKGTNIIVAITSLPQQLSLLPELFLDKALQKIDSENLIFFAFFLILGFSFAFFIGDQIKKIQYYQIIKSLKRDLILDLRKLFKPFGRVQAPIIFGSLGIAAAVSLSLSVSASESWIIRLAISPFLVTTLNVFINWVTGPFSPAGIEGEKKKAAAQTLKQKLRFLTLVFILSYIIFGPEWLTSDTASQQALMRIGIVSVLVVSMMSVLNSVSAVFLSQGQYGILKFLGYSALGVSFLAELSGFHNLSSFILSGFIITLLSAYILLSLLALSDTTVDWINSSTNIASIKIRNILNFTRDTGKPKLALYQLFFDAVFWIIFISVLFRIWDPTGTVIGTVSSYATEGIPMGDIRIVPTNIIAGIIAFAILSGITGWIKGWMDRRWLRQITSDRGARDALVTIVGYTGFTISLLVGLSIGGINITGLAVVAGALSVGIGFGLQSIANNFISGIILLFERPIKAGDFVSVGDVEGYVKKISIRATEIETLDNQDMLIPNSELISGRVTNWVLHNPYGRLIIK
;
A
#
# COMPACT_ATOMS: atom_id res chain seq x y z
N VAL A 1 4.87 -25.72 -18.68
CA VAL A 1 4.71 -25.82 -20.14
C VAL A 1 3.54 -24.93 -20.54
N GLY A 2 3.60 -23.89 -21.37
CA GLY A 2 4.67 -23.18 -22.05
C GLY A 2 4.06 -21.89 -22.58
N THR A 3 4.81 -20.78 -22.47
CA THR A 3 4.83 -19.61 -23.38
C THR A 3 3.50 -19.07 -23.95
N ILE A 4 3.17 -17.82 -23.61
CA ILE A 4 3.22 -16.68 -24.55
C ILE A 4 3.37 -15.39 -23.71
N LEU A 5 4.56 -14.81 -23.80
CA LEU A 5 4.87 -13.43 -23.42
C LEU A 5 5.21 -12.75 -24.75
N GLN A 6 4.40 -11.78 -25.19
CA GLN A 6 4.85 -10.57 -25.90
C GLN A 6 3.65 -9.75 -26.40
N HIS A 7 3.16 -8.84 -25.56
CA HIS A 7 2.87 -7.49 -26.03
C HIS A 7 3.21 -6.49 -24.92
N LYS A 8 4.16 -5.61 -25.28
CA LYS A 8 4.67 -4.48 -24.49
C LYS A 8 3.57 -3.44 -24.27
N TYR A 9 3.67 -2.76 -23.11
CA TYR A 9 2.92 -1.57 -22.69
C TYR A 9 1.52 -1.80 -22.09
N LEU A 10 1.41 -2.59 -21.03
CA LEU A 10 0.42 -2.31 -20.00
C LEU A 10 1.07 -1.48 -18.88
N SER A 11 0.48 -0.32 -18.58
CA SER A 11 0.94 0.55 -17.50
C SER A 11 0.80 -0.16 -16.15
N PRO A 12 1.70 0.09 -15.17
CA PRO A 12 1.58 -0.48 -13.81
C PRO A 12 0.28 -0.07 -13.09
N LEU A 13 -0.38 0.98 -13.56
CA LEU A 13 -1.68 1.45 -13.05
C LEU A 13 -2.83 0.49 -13.40
N LEU A 14 -2.75 -0.22 -14.53
CA LEU A 14 -3.80 -1.16 -14.93
C LEU A 14 -3.74 -2.47 -14.13
N ILE A 15 -2.54 -2.89 -13.72
CA ILE A 15 -2.35 -4.09 -12.88
C ILE A 15 -2.88 -3.83 -11.46
N ILE A 16 -2.73 -2.60 -10.94
CA ILE A 16 -3.29 -2.20 -9.65
C ILE A 16 -4.83 -2.09 -9.73
N LEU A 17 -5.38 -1.55 -10.82
CA LEU A 17 -6.83 -1.47 -11.02
C LEU A 17 -7.51 -2.84 -11.20
N VAL A 18 -6.85 -3.79 -11.88
CA VAL A 18 -7.39 -5.15 -12.06
C VAL A 18 -7.34 -5.96 -10.76
N PHE A 19 -6.39 -5.70 -9.86
CA PHE A 19 -6.38 -6.32 -8.52
C PHE A 19 -7.46 -5.78 -7.58
N VAL A 20 -7.95 -4.56 -7.80
CA VAL A 20 -9.06 -3.99 -7.00
C VAL A 20 -10.43 -4.48 -7.50
N PHE A 21 -10.53 -4.98 -8.73
CA PHE A 21 -11.78 -5.41 -9.36
C PHE A 21 -11.99 -6.93 -9.48
N SER A 22 -11.09 -7.76 -8.93
CA SER A 22 -11.42 -9.19 -8.81
C SER A 22 -12.47 -9.36 -7.72
N GLN A 23 -13.75 -9.27 -8.11
CA GLN A 23 -14.86 -9.77 -7.33
C GLN A 23 -14.50 -11.20 -6.91
N SER A 24 -14.34 -11.38 -5.61
CA SER A 24 -14.42 -12.71 -5.01
C SER A 24 -15.72 -13.33 -5.49
N THR A 25 -15.64 -14.44 -6.21
CA THR A 25 -16.77 -15.35 -6.37
C THR A 25 -17.31 -15.64 -4.97
N PHE A 26 -18.44 -15.03 -4.63
CA PHE A 26 -19.06 -15.10 -3.31
C PHE A 26 -19.54 -16.54 -3.08
N SER A 27 -18.73 -17.33 -2.37
CA SER A 27 -19.27 -18.48 -1.64
C SER A 27 -20.10 -17.92 -0.49
N GLN A 28 -21.39 -18.25 -0.43
CA GLN A 28 -22.27 -17.88 0.67
C GLN A 28 -21.62 -18.27 2.01
N PHE A 29 -21.41 -17.29 2.88
CA PHE A 29 -20.77 -17.52 4.18
C PHE A 29 -21.68 -18.40 5.05
N GLU A 30 -21.26 -19.63 5.31
CA GLU A 30 -22.00 -20.56 6.17
C GLU A 30 -21.61 -20.36 7.64
N ALA A 31 -22.38 -19.54 8.36
CA ALA A 31 -22.12 -19.24 9.76
C ALA A 31 -22.03 -20.50 10.65
N ASN A 32 -22.87 -21.51 10.41
CA ASN A 32 -22.84 -22.78 11.17
C ASN A 32 -21.52 -23.54 10.99
N LYS A 33 -20.99 -23.56 9.77
CA LYS A 33 -19.69 -24.18 9.47
C LYS A 33 -18.56 -23.42 10.15
N ALA A 34 -18.58 -22.08 10.08
CA ALA A 34 -17.61 -21.23 10.77
C ALA A 34 -17.63 -21.46 12.30
N ILE A 35 -18.81 -21.58 12.90
CA ILE A 35 -18.95 -21.87 14.34
C ILE A 35 -18.34 -23.24 14.70
N SER A 36 -18.52 -24.26 13.86
CA SER A 36 -17.92 -25.59 14.06
C SER A 36 -16.40 -25.55 13.95
N GLU A 37 -15.87 -24.80 12.98
CA GLU A 37 -14.43 -24.63 12.77
C GLU A 37 -13.78 -23.88 13.95
N LEU A 38 -14.43 -22.83 14.46
CA LEU A 38 -13.98 -22.12 15.66
C LEU A 38 -13.94 -23.04 16.89
N SER A 39 -14.84 -24.02 17.00
CA SER A 39 -14.77 -25.01 18.08
C SER A 39 -13.50 -25.86 17.99
N ILE A 40 -13.15 -26.34 16.78
CA ILE A 40 -11.94 -27.13 16.53
C ILE A 40 -10.68 -26.30 16.85
N LEU A 41 -10.67 -25.02 16.44
CA LEU A 41 -9.58 -24.09 16.74
C LEU A 41 -9.43 -23.84 18.25
N GLN A 42 -10.55 -23.68 18.97
CA GLN A 42 -10.53 -23.54 20.43
C GLN A 42 -9.99 -24.80 21.11
N ASP A 43 -10.37 -25.99 20.65
CA ASP A 43 -9.88 -27.26 21.21
C ASP A 43 -8.38 -27.42 20.97
N THR A 44 -7.87 -26.94 19.83
CA THR A 44 -6.44 -26.91 19.52
C THR A 44 -5.66 -26.06 20.53
N LEU A 45 -6.27 -24.99 21.07
CA LEU A 45 -5.66 -24.12 22.09
C LEU A 45 -5.67 -24.71 23.51
N ASN A 46 -6.47 -25.75 23.76
CA ASN A 46 -6.63 -26.34 25.10
C ASN A 46 -5.60 -27.46 25.39
N VAL A 47 -4.78 -27.84 24.41
CA VAL A 47 -3.76 -28.90 24.52
C VAL A 47 -2.59 -28.45 25.42
N LYS A 48 -2.04 -29.34 26.25
CA LYS A 48 -0.79 -29.07 27.00
C LYS A 48 0.41 -29.13 26.05
N ASN A 49 1.28 -28.12 26.11
CA ASN A 49 2.49 -27.95 25.28
C ASN A 49 2.19 -27.62 23.80
N ILE A 50 1.58 -26.46 23.58
CA ILE A 50 1.33 -25.94 22.23
C ILE A 50 2.53 -25.13 21.74
N ASN A 51 2.85 -25.29 20.46
CA ASN A 51 3.91 -24.54 19.79
C ASN A 51 3.43 -23.15 19.36
N GLU A 52 4.34 -22.17 19.36
CA GLU A 52 4.07 -20.79 18.93
C GLU A 52 3.44 -20.71 17.52
N SER A 53 3.92 -21.54 16.58
CA SER A 53 3.42 -21.58 15.21
C SER A 53 1.95 -22.00 15.13
N THR A 54 1.53 -22.94 15.96
CA THR A 54 0.14 -23.40 16.05
C THR A 54 -0.77 -22.31 16.58
N ILE A 55 -0.34 -21.56 17.60
CA ILE A 55 -1.12 -20.43 18.14
C ILE A 55 -1.27 -19.32 17.09
N LYS A 56 -0.21 -19.03 16.32
CA LYS A 56 -0.24 -18.06 15.23
C LYS A 56 -1.20 -18.48 14.11
N ASP A 57 -1.21 -19.76 13.69
CA ASP A 57 -2.13 -20.28 12.69
C ASP A 57 -3.59 -20.22 13.17
N VAL A 58 -3.85 -20.59 14.42
CA VAL A 58 -5.20 -20.46 15.03
C VAL A 58 -5.66 -19.01 15.04
N ARG A 59 -4.78 -18.07 15.41
CA ARG A 59 -5.09 -16.63 15.41
C ARG A 59 -5.42 -16.14 13.99
N GLU A 60 -4.62 -16.52 13.00
CA GLU A 60 -4.79 -16.08 11.61
C GLU A 60 -6.09 -16.59 11.00
N LYS A 61 -6.42 -17.88 11.20
CA LYS A 61 -7.71 -18.45 10.78
C LYS A 61 -8.88 -17.76 11.49
N SER A 62 -8.75 -17.49 12.78
CA SER A 62 -9.80 -16.80 13.54
C SER A 62 -10.02 -15.36 13.06
N LEU A 63 -8.96 -14.63 12.68
CA LEU A 63 -9.06 -13.31 12.06
C LEU A 63 -9.78 -13.37 10.71
N SER A 64 -9.48 -14.36 9.87
CA SER A 64 -10.15 -14.57 8.59
C SER A 64 -11.64 -14.86 8.74
N LEU A 65 -12.01 -15.76 9.67
CA LEU A 65 -13.40 -16.08 9.98
C LEU A 65 -14.16 -14.87 10.55
N ARG A 66 -13.51 -14.08 11.42
CA ARG A 66 -14.09 -12.84 11.96
C ARG A 66 -14.37 -11.83 10.85
N GLY A 67 -13.41 -11.60 9.95
CA GLY A 67 -13.58 -10.69 8.81
C GLY A 67 -14.73 -11.10 7.89
N SER A 68 -14.92 -12.41 7.68
CA SER A 68 -16.03 -12.96 6.90
C SER A 68 -17.38 -12.83 7.62
N ALA A 69 -17.41 -13.10 8.92
CA ALA A 69 -18.61 -12.95 9.76
C ALA A 69 -19.05 -11.49 9.87
N LEU A 70 -18.10 -10.56 9.96
CA LEU A 70 -18.36 -9.13 9.97
C LEU A 70 -18.99 -8.64 8.66
N LYS A 71 -18.54 -9.14 7.50
CA LYS A 71 -19.20 -8.86 6.21
C LYS A 71 -20.63 -9.41 6.18
N CYS A 72 -20.84 -10.61 6.71
CA CYS A 72 -22.19 -11.17 6.84
C CYS A 72 -23.11 -10.27 7.69
N VAL A 73 -22.61 -9.72 8.80
CA VAL A 73 -23.37 -8.76 9.62
C VAL A 73 -23.70 -7.51 8.81
N ASP A 74 -22.70 -6.90 8.16
CA ASP A 74 -22.89 -5.67 7.37
C ASP A 74 -23.91 -5.84 6.22
N GLU A 75 -24.05 -7.06 5.67
CA GLU A 75 -24.99 -7.38 4.60
C GLU A 75 -26.42 -7.65 5.10
N ILE A 76 -26.58 -8.35 6.23
CA ILE A 76 -27.89 -8.86 6.70
C ILE A 76 -28.57 -7.89 7.66
N GLU A 77 -27.82 -7.18 8.49
CA GLU A 77 -28.36 -6.22 9.46
C GLU A 77 -29.33 -5.20 8.83
N PRO A 78 -29.00 -4.50 7.72
CA PRO A 78 -29.95 -3.56 7.12
C PRO A 78 -31.20 -4.26 6.54
N LEU A 79 -31.07 -5.51 6.06
CA LEU A 79 -32.19 -6.29 5.54
C LEU A 79 -33.16 -6.71 6.66
N VAL A 80 -32.63 -7.07 7.82
CA VAL A 80 -33.45 -7.39 9.00
C VAL A 80 -34.17 -6.14 9.51
N GLU A 81 -33.50 -4.98 9.52
CA GLU A 81 -34.12 -3.73 9.94
C GLU A 81 -35.26 -3.29 9.01
N THR A 82 -35.07 -3.40 7.68
CA THR A 82 -36.13 -3.09 6.71
C THR A 82 -37.32 -4.05 6.82
N LEU A 83 -37.06 -5.36 6.94
CA LEU A 83 -38.12 -6.37 7.13
C LEU A 83 -38.88 -6.15 8.44
N LYS A 84 -38.19 -5.70 9.50
CA LYS A 84 -38.82 -5.39 10.79
C LYS A 84 -39.77 -4.20 10.66
N LEU A 85 -39.35 -3.13 9.98
CA LEU A 85 -40.21 -1.98 9.69
C LEU A 85 -41.40 -2.36 8.80
N GLU A 86 -41.20 -3.25 7.81
CA GLU A 86 -42.26 -3.76 6.95
C GLU A 86 -43.30 -4.57 7.75
N VAL A 87 -42.85 -5.49 8.62
CA VAL A 87 -43.74 -6.27 9.48
C VAL A 87 -44.51 -5.36 10.45
N GLU A 88 -43.84 -4.38 11.07
CA GLU A 88 -44.48 -3.44 11.99
C GLU A 88 -45.53 -2.56 11.28
N ALA A 89 -45.27 -2.14 10.03
CA ALA A 89 -46.23 -1.41 9.23
C ALA A 89 -47.45 -2.26 8.82
N LEU A 90 -47.23 -3.53 8.46
CA LEU A 90 -48.31 -4.45 8.07
C LEU A 90 -49.18 -4.90 9.26
N GLU A 91 -48.60 -5.04 10.46
CA GLU A 91 -49.35 -5.37 11.68
C GLU A 91 -50.34 -4.29 12.13
N GLN A 92 -50.12 -3.03 11.74
CA GLN A 92 -51.03 -1.92 12.03
C GLN A 92 -52.30 -1.95 11.16
N ILE A 93 -52.31 -2.72 10.08
CA ILE A 93 -53.46 -2.88 9.19
C ILE A 93 -54.28 -4.07 9.68
N ASN A 94 -55.61 -3.93 9.84
CA ASN A 94 -56.47 -5.03 10.29
C ASN A 94 -56.45 -6.20 9.28
N PRO A 95 -55.79 -7.34 9.60
CA PRO A 95 -55.50 -8.38 8.62
C PRO A 95 -56.71 -9.27 8.31
N GLU A 96 -57.82 -9.16 9.05
CA GLU A 96 -59.04 -9.94 8.81
C GLU A 96 -59.84 -9.48 7.58
N VAL A 97 -59.54 -8.31 7.02
CA VAL A 97 -60.33 -7.71 5.94
C VAL A 97 -59.80 -8.07 4.55
N ASP A 98 -58.51 -8.43 4.42
CA ASP A 98 -57.86 -8.67 3.13
C ASP A 98 -56.85 -9.83 3.18
N ILE A 99 -57.13 -10.89 2.41
CA ILE A 99 -56.33 -12.12 2.35
C ILE A 99 -54.91 -11.84 1.80
N GLU A 100 -54.76 -10.87 0.89
CA GLU A 100 -53.46 -10.53 0.30
C GLU A 100 -52.50 -9.95 1.35
N ILE A 101 -53.02 -9.14 2.28
CA ILE A 101 -52.22 -8.53 3.36
C ILE A 101 -51.76 -9.59 4.34
N TYR A 102 -52.62 -10.56 4.67
CA TYR A 102 -52.26 -11.68 5.54
C TYR A 102 -51.15 -12.56 4.93
N GLU A 103 -51.21 -12.84 3.63
CA GLU A 103 -50.19 -13.63 2.93
C GLU A 103 -48.83 -12.92 2.91
N ARG A 104 -48.81 -11.62 2.58
CA ARG A 104 -47.57 -10.81 2.63
C ARG A 104 -46.97 -10.71 4.03
N LEU A 105 -47.81 -10.52 5.05
CA LEU A 105 -47.35 -10.47 6.44
C LEU A 105 -46.76 -11.81 6.89
N SER A 106 -47.37 -12.93 6.51
CA SER A 106 -46.83 -14.27 6.77
C SER A 106 -45.49 -14.49 6.06
N GLU A 107 -45.37 -14.08 4.79
CA GLU A 107 -44.11 -14.18 4.04
C GLU A 107 -43.01 -13.31 4.66
N ALA A 108 -43.32 -12.05 5.00
CA ALA A 108 -42.40 -11.12 5.63
C ALA A 108 -41.91 -11.64 7.00
N ARG A 109 -42.80 -12.21 7.83
CA ARG A 109 -42.43 -12.86 9.11
C ARG A 109 -41.51 -14.07 8.91
N ASN A 110 -41.79 -14.92 7.93
CA ASN A 110 -40.95 -16.08 7.63
C ASN A 110 -39.56 -15.66 7.12
N LYS A 111 -39.47 -14.60 6.29
CA LYS A 111 -38.18 -14.03 5.88
C LYS A 111 -37.44 -13.42 7.06
N LEU A 112 -38.11 -12.58 7.87
CA LEU A 112 -37.53 -11.94 9.04
C LEU A 112 -36.94 -12.97 10.01
N THR A 113 -37.68 -14.04 10.33
CA THR A 113 -37.20 -15.09 11.24
C THR A 113 -35.97 -15.83 10.72
N LYS A 114 -35.90 -16.09 9.41
CA LYS A 114 -34.74 -16.72 8.77
C LYS A 114 -33.51 -15.82 8.79
N GLU A 115 -33.68 -14.56 8.38
CA GLU A 115 -32.58 -13.59 8.28
C GLU A 115 -32.09 -13.15 9.67
N ASP A 116 -32.97 -12.99 10.65
CA ASP A 116 -32.61 -12.72 12.06
C ASP A 116 -31.82 -13.88 12.68
N ALA A 117 -32.19 -15.14 12.38
CA ALA A 117 -31.41 -16.30 12.82
C ALA A 117 -30.00 -16.32 12.17
N GLN A 118 -29.89 -15.93 10.90
CA GLN A 118 -28.62 -15.82 10.21
C GLN A 118 -27.75 -14.70 10.79
N LEU A 119 -28.33 -13.52 11.05
CA LEU A 119 -27.66 -12.40 11.71
C LEU A 119 -27.10 -12.82 13.07
N LYS A 120 -27.93 -13.46 13.91
CA LYS A 120 -27.50 -13.98 15.22
C LYS A 120 -26.31 -14.93 15.12
N ASN A 121 -26.30 -15.84 14.14
CA ASN A 121 -25.18 -16.76 13.94
C ASN A 121 -23.91 -16.04 13.45
N CYS A 122 -24.04 -15.04 12.59
CA CYS A 122 -22.91 -14.21 12.15
C CYS A 122 -22.34 -13.39 13.32
N SER A 123 -23.18 -12.72 14.12
CA SER A 123 -22.76 -12.03 15.35
C SER A 123 -22.12 -12.98 16.36
N LEU A 124 -22.66 -14.19 16.56
CA LEU A 124 -22.05 -15.20 17.43
C LEU A 124 -20.66 -15.62 16.94
N THR A 125 -20.48 -15.74 15.63
CA THR A 125 -19.18 -16.05 15.01
C THR A 125 -18.16 -14.94 15.27
N VAL A 126 -18.57 -13.67 15.17
CA VAL A 126 -17.73 -12.51 15.53
C VAL A 126 -17.30 -12.58 17.01
N VAL A 127 -18.22 -12.86 17.93
CA VAL A 127 -17.91 -12.94 19.36
C VAL A 127 -16.97 -14.11 19.68
N ARG A 128 -17.23 -15.30 19.13
CA ARG A 128 -16.39 -16.50 19.35
C ARG A 128 -14.98 -16.32 18.79
N SER A 129 -14.88 -15.85 17.55
CA SER A 129 -13.58 -15.59 16.92
C SER A 129 -12.77 -14.55 17.70
N THR A 130 -13.41 -13.48 18.17
CA THR A 130 -12.75 -12.45 19.00
C THR A 130 -12.19 -13.05 20.29
N ARG A 131 -12.95 -13.90 20.98
CA ARG A 131 -12.48 -14.60 22.18
C ARG A 131 -11.27 -15.50 21.89
N ILE A 132 -11.26 -16.24 20.78
CA ILE A 132 -10.14 -17.10 20.38
C ILE A 132 -8.91 -16.26 20.02
N ILE A 133 -9.09 -15.12 19.35
CA ILE A 133 -8.01 -14.18 19.03
C ILE A 133 -7.39 -13.63 20.33
N ASP A 134 -8.22 -13.19 21.27
CA ASP A 134 -7.75 -12.67 22.56
C ASP A 134 -7.01 -13.73 23.38
N LEU A 135 -7.55 -14.96 23.43
CA LEU A 135 -6.89 -16.09 24.06
C LEU A 135 -5.54 -16.40 23.39
N SER A 136 -5.50 -16.41 22.06
CA SER A 136 -4.28 -16.65 21.28
C SER A 136 -3.22 -15.57 21.55
N ASN A 137 -3.64 -14.30 21.60
CA ASN A 137 -2.76 -13.17 21.94
C ASN A 137 -2.20 -13.31 23.36
N LYS A 138 -3.05 -13.70 24.32
CA LYS A 138 -2.63 -13.96 25.70
C LYS A 138 -1.60 -15.10 25.78
N LEU A 139 -1.88 -16.24 25.14
CA LEU A 139 -0.98 -17.39 25.13
C LEU A 139 0.37 -17.06 24.47
N LEU A 140 0.39 -16.27 23.40
CA LEU A 140 1.64 -15.81 22.78
C LEU A 140 2.45 -14.91 23.71
N ASN A 141 1.79 -14.00 24.44
CA ASN A 141 2.44 -13.14 25.42
C ASN A 141 2.98 -13.94 26.61
N ASP A 142 2.22 -14.91 27.11
CA ASP A 142 2.61 -15.80 28.20
C ASP A 142 3.83 -16.65 27.78
N LEU A 143 3.80 -17.27 26.59
CA LEU A 143 4.93 -18.05 26.05
C LEU A 143 6.18 -17.19 25.84
N THR A 144 6.02 -15.98 25.30
CA THR A 144 7.14 -15.04 25.13
C THR A 144 7.73 -14.64 26.48
N THR A 145 6.88 -14.42 27.49
CA THR A 145 7.33 -14.09 28.84
C THR A 145 8.08 -15.26 29.48
N GLU A 146 7.59 -16.49 29.30
CA GLU A 146 8.28 -17.71 29.75
C GLU A 146 9.65 -17.86 29.09
N LEU A 147 9.73 -17.73 27.76
CA LEU A 147 10.98 -17.80 26.99
C LEU A 147 11.99 -16.72 27.40
N LEU A 148 11.54 -15.48 27.63
CA LEU A 148 12.42 -14.37 28.02
C LEU A 148 12.86 -14.45 29.48
N SER A 149 12.06 -15.04 30.36
CA SER A 149 12.36 -15.20 31.78
C SER A 149 13.09 -16.52 32.12
N GLU A 150 13.27 -17.40 31.13
CA GLU A 150 14.05 -18.62 31.28
C GLU A 150 15.49 -18.29 31.71
N LYS A 151 15.91 -18.91 32.82
CA LYS A 151 17.20 -18.65 33.45
C LYS A 151 18.20 -19.75 33.08
N GLY A 152 19.21 -19.39 32.30
CA GLY A 152 20.35 -20.23 31.97
C GLY A 152 21.47 -20.17 33.02
N THR A 153 22.71 -20.40 32.57
CA THR A 153 23.87 -20.45 33.47
C THR A 153 24.42 -19.04 33.72
N ASN A 154 24.42 -18.62 34.99
CA ASN A 154 24.95 -17.31 35.38
C ASN A 154 26.48 -17.27 35.31
N ILE A 155 27.07 -16.07 35.24
CA ILE A 155 28.53 -15.91 35.14
C ILE A 155 29.32 -16.64 36.24
N ILE A 156 28.82 -16.69 37.47
CA ILE A 156 29.48 -17.37 38.59
C ILE A 156 29.60 -18.87 38.30
N VAL A 157 28.49 -19.49 37.87
CA VAL A 157 28.43 -20.91 37.51
C VAL A 157 29.29 -21.18 36.27
N ALA A 158 29.22 -20.28 35.28
CA ALA A 158 30.01 -20.34 34.07
C ALA A 158 31.53 -20.38 34.38
N ILE A 159 32.01 -19.51 35.28
CA ILE A 159 33.43 -19.48 35.73
C ILE A 159 33.80 -20.78 36.46
N THR A 160 32.91 -21.32 37.30
CA THR A 160 33.20 -22.59 38.00
C THR A 160 33.25 -23.80 37.06
N SER A 161 32.52 -23.74 35.94
CA SER A 161 32.52 -24.79 34.90
C SER A 161 33.64 -24.65 33.87
N LEU A 162 34.54 -23.67 34.02
CA LEU A 162 35.62 -23.36 33.09
C LEU A 162 36.54 -24.57 32.78
N PRO A 163 36.97 -25.41 33.74
CA PRO A 163 37.78 -26.60 33.44
C PRO A 163 37.07 -27.60 32.52
N GLN A 164 35.75 -27.77 32.71
CA GLN A 164 34.93 -28.68 31.90
C GLN A 164 34.69 -28.09 30.50
N GLN A 165 34.47 -26.78 30.38
CA GLN A 165 34.33 -26.10 29.09
C GLN A 165 35.63 -26.15 28.26
N LEU A 166 36.81 -26.06 28.88
CA LEU A 166 38.10 -26.20 28.17
C LEU A 166 38.33 -27.61 27.61
N SER A 167 37.73 -28.64 28.23
CA SER A 167 37.84 -30.02 27.72
C SER A 167 37.01 -30.27 26.45
N LEU A 168 35.95 -29.49 26.24
CA LEU A 168 35.05 -29.56 25.08
C LEU A 168 35.46 -28.64 23.91
N LEU A 169 36.48 -27.81 24.12
CA LEU A 169 37.01 -26.85 23.15
C LEU A 169 37.53 -27.52 21.86
N PRO A 170 38.21 -28.69 21.89
CA PRO A 170 38.62 -29.41 20.68
C PRO A 170 37.43 -29.84 19.80
N GLU A 171 36.30 -30.24 20.40
CA GLU A 171 35.10 -30.66 19.65
C GLU A 171 34.44 -29.51 18.89
N LEU A 172 34.56 -28.27 19.38
CA LEU A 172 34.06 -27.07 18.68
C LEU A 172 34.80 -26.82 17.35
N PHE A 173 36.08 -27.20 17.27
CA PHE A 173 36.91 -27.00 16.08
C PHE A 173 37.05 -28.26 15.20
N LEU A 174 36.69 -29.44 15.71
CA LEU A 174 36.61 -30.68 14.94
C LEU A 174 35.33 -30.68 14.07
N ASP A 175 35.45 -30.20 12.83
CA ASP A 175 34.31 -30.07 11.92
C ASP A 175 33.81 -31.44 11.44
N LYS A 176 32.54 -31.75 11.70
CA LYS A 176 31.86 -32.95 11.19
C LYS A 176 31.85 -33.01 9.66
N ALA A 177 31.95 -31.87 8.98
CA ALA A 177 32.06 -31.80 7.52
C ALA A 177 33.32 -32.50 6.99
N LEU A 178 34.43 -32.49 7.75
CA LEU A 178 35.69 -33.12 7.33
C LEU A 178 35.61 -34.66 7.31
N GLN A 179 34.68 -35.26 8.07
CA GLN A 179 34.50 -36.72 8.14
C GLN A 179 33.62 -37.29 7.01
N LYS A 180 32.90 -36.44 6.27
CA LYS A 180 31.98 -36.82 5.17
C LYS A 180 32.58 -36.64 3.76
N ILE A 181 33.89 -36.40 3.66
CA ILE A 181 34.53 -36.14 2.37
C ILE A 181 34.85 -37.47 1.66
N ASP A 182 33.99 -37.83 0.71
CA ASP A 182 34.18 -38.96 -0.21
C ASP A 182 34.78 -38.52 -1.56
N SER A 183 35.29 -39.48 -2.34
CA SER A 183 35.89 -39.24 -3.66
C SER A 183 34.93 -38.65 -4.70
N GLU A 184 33.63 -38.96 -4.59
CA GLU A 184 32.58 -38.37 -5.43
C GLU A 184 32.34 -36.89 -5.11
N ASN A 185 32.40 -36.52 -3.82
CA ASN A 185 32.21 -35.14 -3.34
C ASN A 185 33.35 -34.19 -3.76
N LEU A 186 34.55 -34.73 -4.03
CA LEU A 186 35.70 -33.94 -4.49
C LEU A 186 35.52 -33.39 -5.92
N ILE A 187 34.84 -34.13 -6.80
CA ILE A 187 34.56 -33.68 -8.18
C ILE A 187 33.54 -32.54 -8.15
N PHE A 188 32.47 -32.68 -7.37
CA PHE A 188 31.49 -31.60 -7.17
C PHE A 188 32.13 -30.36 -6.55
N PHE A 189 33.02 -30.53 -5.58
CA PHE A 189 33.75 -29.42 -4.96
C PHE A 189 34.61 -28.66 -5.98
N ALA A 190 35.36 -29.38 -6.83
CA ALA A 190 36.15 -28.77 -7.90
C ALA A 190 35.28 -28.04 -8.95
N PHE A 191 34.13 -28.61 -9.32
CA PHE A 191 33.20 -27.99 -10.26
C PHE A 191 32.64 -26.67 -9.74
N PHE A 192 32.12 -26.63 -8.50
CA PHE A 192 31.57 -25.42 -7.91
C PHE A 192 32.64 -24.36 -7.62
N LEU A 193 33.87 -24.77 -7.31
CA LEU A 193 35.02 -23.86 -7.23
C LEU A 193 35.26 -23.16 -8.56
N ILE A 194 35.39 -23.92 -9.64
CA ILE A 194 35.61 -23.37 -10.99
C ILE A 194 34.44 -22.46 -11.37
N LEU A 195 33.21 -22.91 -11.18
CA LEU A 195 32.01 -22.15 -11.50
C LEU A 195 31.94 -20.84 -10.68
N GLY A 196 32.23 -20.89 -9.39
CA GLY A 196 32.25 -19.73 -8.50
C GLY A 196 33.28 -18.69 -8.93
N PHE A 197 34.52 -19.11 -9.21
CA PHE A 197 35.58 -18.21 -9.69
C PHE A 197 35.31 -17.66 -11.11
N SER A 198 34.79 -18.48 -12.02
CA SER A 198 34.39 -18.03 -13.37
C SER A 198 33.25 -17.01 -13.32
N PHE A 199 32.22 -17.28 -12.51
CA PHE A 199 31.13 -16.34 -12.28
C PHE A 199 31.62 -15.03 -11.64
N ALA A 200 32.54 -15.13 -10.67
CA ALA A 200 33.14 -13.97 -10.02
C ALA A 200 33.88 -13.05 -11.00
N PHE A 201 34.66 -13.63 -11.92
CA PHE A 201 35.38 -12.88 -12.94
C PHE A 201 34.41 -12.22 -13.93
N PHE A 202 33.35 -12.92 -14.32
CA PHE A 202 32.29 -12.39 -15.17
C PHE A 202 31.59 -11.18 -14.54
N ILE A 203 31.14 -11.30 -13.28
CA ILE A 203 30.49 -10.19 -12.55
C ILE A 203 31.45 -9.00 -12.39
N GLY A 204 32.71 -9.26 -12.05
CA GLY A 204 33.74 -8.21 -11.96
C GLY A 204 33.93 -7.44 -13.28
N ASP A 205 33.81 -8.11 -14.43
CA ASP A 205 33.86 -7.47 -15.75
C ASP A 205 32.57 -6.70 -16.10
N GLN A 206 31.39 -7.25 -15.77
CA GLN A 206 30.11 -6.56 -15.98
C GLN A 206 30.02 -5.26 -15.19
N ILE A 207 30.46 -5.25 -13.92
CA ILE A 207 30.48 -4.04 -13.08
C ILE A 207 31.33 -2.93 -13.71
N LYS A 208 32.42 -3.27 -14.43
CA LYS A 208 33.22 -2.30 -15.19
C LYS A 208 32.44 -1.72 -16.38
N LYS A 209 31.69 -2.55 -17.09
CA LYS A 209 30.91 -2.18 -18.27
C LYS A 209 29.70 -1.29 -17.96
N ILE A 210 29.16 -1.35 -16.74
CA ILE A 210 28.05 -0.51 -16.26
C ILE A 210 28.30 0.99 -16.56
N GLN A 211 29.53 1.47 -16.45
CA GLN A 211 29.88 2.88 -16.69
C GLN A 211 29.74 3.35 -18.15
N TYR A 212 29.68 2.42 -19.10
CA TYR A 212 29.55 2.73 -20.53
C TYR A 212 28.10 2.74 -21.02
N TYR A 213 27.13 2.40 -20.17
CA TYR A 213 25.72 2.52 -20.52
C TYR A 213 25.30 3.99 -20.67
N GLN A 214 24.53 4.28 -21.71
CA GLN A 214 24.09 5.65 -22.06
C GLN A 214 23.37 6.36 -20.91
N ILE A 215 22.64 5.62 -20.08
CA ILE A 215 21.93 6.16 -18.90
C ILE A 215 22.93 6.71 -17.87
N ILE A 216 24.03 6.01 -17.62
CA ILE A 216 25.03 6.42 -16.61
C ILE A 216 25.92 7.55 -17.13
N LYS A 217 26.18 7.60 -18.45
CA LYS A 217 26.88 8.72 -19.09
C LYS A 217 26.12 10.06 -18.96
N SER A 218 24.82 10.02 -18.70
CA SER A 218 23.99 11.22 -18.47
C SER A 218 24.07 11.78 -17.03
N LEU A 219 24.71 11.06 -16.10
CA LEU A 219 24.89 11.48 -14.70
C LEU A 219 26.12 12.41 -14.58
N LYS A 220 26.09 13.32 -13.59
CA LYS A 220 27.23 14.19 -13.29
C LYS A 220 28.47 13.37 -12.93
N ARG A 221 29.65 13.82 -13.35
CA ARG A 221 30.95 13.16 -13.12
C ARG A 221 31.20 12.89 -11.63
N ASP A 222 30.80 13.82 -10.76
CA ASP A 222 30.99 13.70 -9.31
C ASP A 222 30.17 12.55 -8.72
N LEU A 223 28.91 12.41 -9.15
CA LEU A 223 28.02 11.33 -8.71
C LEU A 223 28.54 9.94 -9.14
N ILE A 224 29.16 9.84 -10.32
CA ILE A 224 29.82 8.62 -10.79
C ILE A 224 31.03 8.27 -9.89
N LEU A 225 31.83 9.28 -9.50
CA LEU A 225 32.97 9.08 -8.60
C LEU A 225 32.51 8.64 -7.20
N ASP A 226 31.40 9.17 -6.71
CA ASP A 226 30.84 8.83 -5.41
C ASP A 226 30.21 7.43 -5.38
N LEU A 227 29.49 7.04 -6.43
CA LEU A 227 29.02 5.65 -6.61
C LEU A 227 30.19 4.66 -6.65
N ARG A 228 31.31 5.04 -7.28
CA ARG A 228 32.53 4.21 -7.31
C ARG A 228 33.14 4.03 -5.93
N LYS A 229 33.10 5.04 -5.06
CA LYS A 229 33.59 4.91 -3.67
C LYS A 229 32.74 3.92 -2.87
N LEU A 230 31.42 3.89 -3.11
CA LEU A 230 30.48 2.99 -2.43
C LEU A 230 30.71 1.53 -2.82
N PHE A 231 30.74 1.23 -4.12
CA PHE A 231 30.92 -0.14 -4.65
C PHE A 231 32.37 -0.58 -4.84
N LYS A 232 33.35 0.19 -4.33
CA LYS A 232 34.77 -0.17 -4.37
C LYS A 232 35.06 -1.61 -3.93
N PRO A 233 34.38 -2.17 -2.89
CA PRO A 233 34.60 -3.55 -2.47
C PRO A 233 34.21 -4.62 -3.50
N PHE A 234 33.29 -4.32 -4.42
CA PHE A 234 32.90 -5.24 -5.51
C PHE A 234 33.74 -5.05 -6.79
N GLY A 235 34.86 -4.33 -6.69
CA GLY A 235 35.75 -4.12 -7.82
C GLY A 235 36.44 -5.41 -8.31
N ARG A 236 36.98 -5.37 -9.53
CA ARG A 236 37.63 -6.51 -10.24
C ARG A 236 38.60 -7.34 -9.41
N VAL A 237 39.32 -6.73 -8.47
CA VAL A 237 40.33 -7.42 -7.64
C VAL A 237 39.70 -8.19 -6.49
N GLN A 238 38.59 -7.70 -5.94
CA GLN A 238 37.94 -8.28 -4.76
C GLN A 238 36.78 -9.21 -5.14
N ALA A 239 36.13 -9.01 -6.29
CA ALA A 239 35.03 -9.85 -6.78
C ALA A 239 35.39 -11.36 -6.84
N PRO A 240 36.56 -11.78 -7.37
CA PRO A 240 37.00 -13.20 -7.36
C PRO A 240 37.03 -13.82 -5.97
N ILE A 241 37.52 -13.07 -4.96
CA ILE A 241 37.61 -13.55 -3.59
C ILE A 241 36.21 -13.66 -2.97
N ILE A 242 35.35 -12.67 -3.22
CA ILE A 242 33.98 -12.62 -2.66
C ILE A 242 33.11 -13.74 -3.21
N PHE A 243 32.96 -13.82 -4.52
CA PHE A 243 32.08 -14.80 -5.15
C PHE A 243 32.73 -16.19 -5.22
N GLY A 244 34.07 -16.26 -5.24
CA GLY A 244 34.80 -17.54 -5.10
C GLY A 244 34.61 -18.14 -3.71
N SER A 245 34.72 -17.35 -2.64
CA SER A 245 34.47 -17.83 -1.26
C SER A 245 33.01 -18.23 -1.01
N LEU A 246 32.05 -17.49 -1.59
CA LEU A 246 30.64 -17.87 -1.61
C LEU A 246 30.40 -19.17 -2.40
N GLY A 247 31.08 -19.33 -3.55
CA GLY A 247 31.03 -20.54 -4.36
C GLY A 247 31.58 -21.76 -3.62
N ILE A 248 32.68 -21.59 -2.87
CA ILE A 248 33.22 -22.63 -1.97
C ILE A 248 32.19 -22.99 -0.90
N ALA A 249 31.59 -22.01 -0.23
CA ALA A 249 30.59 -22.28 0.78
C ALA A 249 29.39 -23.07 0.23
N ALA A 250 28.89 -22.68 -0.96
CA ALA A 250 27.81 -23.39 -1.63
C ALA A 250 28.22 -24.81 -2.04
N ALA A 251 29.46 -24.99 -2.53
CA ALA A 251 30.02 -26.30 -2.86
C ALA A 251 30.04 -27.24 -1.64
N VAL A 252 30.60 -26.78 -0.53
CA VAL A 252 30.69 -27.56 0.71
C VAL A 252 29.28 -27.87 1.24
N SER A 253 28.38 -26.89 1.21
CA SER A 253 27.03 -27.07 1.75
C SER A 253 26.19 -28.05 0.94
N LEU A 254 26.20 -27.94 -0.39
CA LEU A 254 25.44 -28.80 -1.28
C LEU A 254 26.03 -30.21 -1.36
N SER A 255 27.34 -30.34 -1.48
CA SER A 255 27.99 -31.66 -1.61
C SER A 255 27.92 -32.49 -0.34
N LEU A 256 28.04 -31.85 0.84
CA LEU A 256 28.05 -32.57 2.12
C LEU A 256 26.67 -32.60 2.80
N SER A 257 25.66 -31.92 2.24
CA SER A 257 24.36 -31.68 2.88
C SER A 257 24.51 -31.13 4.30
N VAL A 258 25.52 -30.28 4.52
CA VAL A 258 25.80 -29.63 5.80
C VAL A 258 25.47 -28.15 5.67
N SER A 259 24.76 -27.61 6.65
CA SER A 259 24.36 -26.20 6.67
C SER A 259 25.41 -25.32 7.33
N ALA A 260 25.30 -24.00 7.14
CA ALA A 260 26.15 -23.04 7.85
C ALA A 260 25.93 -23.05 9.38
N SER A 261 24.85 -23.63 9.90
CA SER A 261 24.67 -23.81 11.35
C SER A 261 25.47 -24.99 11.90
N GLU A 262 25.89 -25.94 11.06
CA GLU A 262 26.57 -27.17 11.50
C GLU A 262 28.10 -27.16 11.28
N SER A 263 28.61 -26.38 10.32
CA SER A 263 30.05 -26.36 9.96
C SER A 263 30.66 -24.96 10.04
N TRP A 264 31.77 -24.84 10.79
CA TRP A 264 32.52 -23.59 10.88
C TRP A 264 33.32 -23.29 9.61
N ILE A 265 33.71 -24.32 8.83
CA ILE A 265 34.38 -24.15 7.53
C ILE A 265 33.46 -23.41 6.56
N ILE A 266 32.17 -23.77 6.50
CA ILE A 266 31.18 -23.07 5.67
C ILE A 266 31.03 -21.61 6.14
N ARG A 267 30.96 -21.36 7.45
CA ARG A 267 30.86 -20.00 8.01
C ARG A 267 32.09 -19.16 7.66
N LEU A 268 33.28 -19.74 7.75
CA LEU A 268 34.53 -19.08 7.39
C LEU A 268 34.57 -18.76 5.89
N ALA A 269 34.10 -19.67 5.02
CA ALA A 269 33.98 -19.43 3.59
C ALA A 269 32.94 -18.33 3.23
N ILE A 270 31.86 -18.20 4.00
CA ILE A 270 30.86 -17.11 3.82
C ILE A 270 31.38 -15.76 4.33
N SER A 271 32.31 -15.76 5.29
CA SER A 271 32.75 -14.55 5.99
C SER A 271 33.25 -13.40 5.07
N PRO A 272 34.01 -13.61 3.98
CA PRO A 272 34.46 -12.52 3.11
C PRO A 272 33.29 -11.83 2.39
N PHE A 273 32.23 -12.56 2.07
CA PHE A 273 31.01 -12.00 1.50
C PHE A 273 30.27 -11.11 2.52
N LEU A 274 30.17 -11.55 3.77
CA LEU A 274 29.58 -10.75 4.87
C LEU A 274 30.40 -9.49 5.17
N VAL A 275 31.73 -9.60 5.20
CA VAL A 275 32.64 -8.44 5.37
C VAL A 275 32.41 -7.39 4.28
N THR A 276 32.26 -7.83 3.03
CA THR A 276 32.20 -6.92 1.88
C THR A 276 30.84 -6.26 1.75
N THR A 277 29.75 -6.99 1.99
CA THR A 277 28.40 -6.42 2.09
C THR A 277 28.31 -5.40 3.22
N LEU A 278 28.81 -5.72 4.42
CA LEU A 278 28.87 -4.77 5.54
C LEU A 278 29.78 -3.56 5.24
N ASN A 279 30.89 -3.75 4.52
CA ASN A 279 31.74 -2.62 4.11
C ASN A 279 31.07 -1.70 3.08
N VAL A 280 30.26 -2.23 2.17
CA VAL A 280 29.44 -1.39 1.28
C VAL A 280 28.43 -0.59 2.09
N PHE A 281 27.77 -1.23 3.06
CA PHE A 281 26.89 -0.53 4.00
C PHE A 281 27.65 0.57 4.76
N ILE A 282 28.82 0.28 5.33
CA ILE A 282 29.64 1.28 6.03
C ILE A 282 30.06 2.43 5.11
N ASN A 283 30.43 2.15 3.86
CA ASN A 283 30.77 3.17 2.88
C ASN A 283 29.55 4.00 2.46
N TRP A 284 28.36 3.42 2.48
CA TRP A 284 27.12 4.16 2.30
C TRP A 284 26.84 5.07 3.51
N VAL A 285 27.00 4.54 4.74
CA VAL A 285 26.80 5.23 6.03
C VAL A 285 27.75 6.39 6.26
N THR A 286 29.00 6.26 5.82
CA THR A 286 30.06 7.24 6.14
C THR A 286 30.59 7.96 4.90
N GLY A 287 30.01 7.67 3.75
CA GLY A 287 30.45 8.17 2.46
C GLY A 287 29.69 9.40 1.97
N PRO A 288 29.86 9.72 0.69
CA PRO A 288 29.32 10.96 0.09
C PRO A 288 27.79 11.01 0.05
N PHE A 289 27.11 9.86 0.05
CA PHE A 289 25.64 9.77 0.07
C PHE A 289 25.05 9.78 1.49
N SER A 290 25.89 9.84 2.52
CA SER A 290 25.41 9.97 3.89
C SER A 290 25.01 11.42 4.16
N PRO A 291 24.03 11.66 5.05
CA PRO A 291 23.77 13.00 5.61
C PRO A 291 25.04 13.77 6.03
N ALA A 292 26.06 13.05 6.53
CA ALA A 292 27.35 13.61 6.92
C ALA A 292 28.22 14.09 5.75
N GLY A 293 28.09 13.45 4.58
CA GLY A 293 28.78 13.84 3.36
C GLY A 293 28.20 15.10 2.73
N ILE A 294 26.93 15.40 3.00
CA ILE A 294 26.17 16.52 2.43
C ILE A 294 26.43 17.82 3.21
N GLU A 295 26.58 17.76 4.54
CA GLU A 295 26.82 18.93 5.41
C GLU A 295 28.27 19.48 5.43
N GLY A 296 29.17 18.95 4.60
CA GLY A 296 30.53 19.48 4.40
C GLY A 296 31.58 19.10 5.45
N GLU A 297 32.75 19.76 5.41
CA GLU A 297 33.98 19.36 6.11
C GLU A 297 33.84 19.17 7.63
N LYS A 298 32.92 19.90 8.28
CA LYS A 298 32.72 19.88 9.74
C LYS A 298 32.38 18.49 10.29
N LYS A 299 31.68 17.64 9.52
CA LYS A 299 31.28 16.29 9.96
C LYS A 299 32.13 15.16 9.37
N LYS A 300 33.11 15.49 8.51
CA LYS A 300 33.97 14.51 7.82
C LYS A 300 34.86 13.73 8.79
N ALA A 301 35.43 14.40 9.80
CA ALA A 301 36.23 13.76 10.84
C ALA A 301 35.39 12.78 11.69
N ALA A 302 34.19 13.20 12.09
CA ALA A 302 33.26 12.36 12.84
C ALA A 302 32.79 11.14 12.03
N ALA A 303 32.51 11.31 10.73
CA ALA A 303 32.16 10.21 9.82
C ALA A 303 33.31 9.18 9.68
N GLN A 304 34.56 9.64 9.70
CA GLN A 304 35.73 8.75 9.67
C GLN A 304 35.91 7.97 10.97
N THR A 305 35.66 8.60 12.13
CA THR A 305 35.64 7.89 13.42
C THR A 305 34.52 6.84 13.44
N LEU A 306 33.31 7.19 12.99
CA LEU A 306 32.20 6.25 12.87
C LEU A 306 32.55 5.06 11.97
N LYS A 307 33.22 5.32 10.84
CA LYS A 307 33.69 4.27 9.91
C LYS A 307 34.60 3.25 10.59
N GLN A 308 35.53 3.72 11.44
CA GLN A 308 36.43 2.84 12.18
C GLN A 308 35.67 2.01 13.21
N LYS A 309 34.75 2.61 13.96
CA LYS A 309 33.93 1.91 14.97
C LYS A 309 33.01 0.87 14.34
N LEU A 310 32.39 1.17 13.21
CA LEU A 310 31.56 0.21 12.48
C LEU A 310 32.37 -0.97 11.92
N ARG A 311 33.61 -0.73 11.45
CA ARG A 311 34.51 -1.81 11.01
C ARG A 311 34.89 -2.73 12.16
N PHE A 312 35.15 -2.17 13.33
CA PHE A 312 35.40 -2.95 14.54
C PHE A 312 34.16 -3.78 14.92
N LEU A 313 32.96 -3.18 14.92
CA LEU A 313 31.70 -3.90 15.14
C LEU A 313 31.50 -5.04 14.13
N THR A 314 31.79 -4.80 12.85
CA THR A 314 31.74 -5.83 11.79
C THR A 314 32.68 -7.00 12.09
N LEU A 315 33.92 -6.71 12.53
CA LEU A 315 34.87 -7.75 12.94
C LEU A 315 34.30 -8.60 14.08
N VAL A 316 33.78 -7.96 15.13
CA VAL A 316 33.17 -8.66 16.28
C VAL A 316 31.99 -9.53 15.81
N PHE A 317 31.11 -9.00 14.95
CA PHE A 317 29.96 -9.75 14.42
C PHE A 317 30.38 -10.97 13.60
N ILE A 318 31.39 -10.83 12.73
CA ILE A 318 31.89 -11.94 11.90
C ILE A 318 32.58 -13.00 12.77
N LEU A 319 33.36 -12.59 13.76
CA LEU A 319 34.02 -13.51 14.68
C LEU A 319 32.96 -14.31 15.45
N SER A 320 31.92 -13.63 15.94
CA SER A 320 30.77 -14.26 16.62
C SER A 320 30.04 -15.24 15.69
N TYR A 321 29.79 -14.84 14.44
CA TYR A 321 29.17 -15.69 13.43
C TYR A 321 29.98 -16.95 13.12
N ILE A 322 31.30 -16.86 13.00
CA ILE A 322 32.15 -18.03 12.71
C ILE A 322 32.10 -19.03 13.88
N ILE A 323 32.23 -18.53 15.11
CA ILE A 323 32.31 -19.36 16.33
C ILE A 323 30.97 -20.03 16.63
N PHE A 324 29.89 -19.25 16.71
CA PHE A 324 28.60 -19.74 17.21
C PHE A 324 27.57 -20.01 16.11
N GLY A 325 27.74 -19.43 14.92
CA GLY A 325 26.89 -19.66 13.76
C GLY A 325 25.92 -18.53 13.44
N PRO A 326 24.99 -18.74 12.49
CA PRO A 326 23.98 -17.76 12.10
C PRO A 326 23.04 -17.40 13.27
N GLU A 327 22.76 -18.35 14.15
CA GLU A 327 21.85 -18.20 15.28
C GLU A 327 22.61 -17.94 16.58
N TRP A 328 23.80 -17.37 16.53
CA TRP A 328 24.70 -17.24 17.68
C TRP A 328 24.12 -16.54 18.92
N LEU A 329 23.06 -15.73 18.75
CA LEU A 329 22.32 -15.11 19.86
C LEU A 329 21.32 -16.09 20.51
N THR A 330 20.79 -17.05 19.78
CA THR A 330 19.67 -17.93 20.21
C THR A 330 20.03 -19.42 20.22
N SER A 331 21.23 -19.81 19.80
CA SER A 331 21.60 -21.21 19.61
C SER A 331 21.88 -21.95 20.92
N ASP A 332 21.50 -23.23 20.97
CA ASP A 332 21.84 -24.14 22.07
C ASP A 332 23.35 -24.32 22.25
N THR A 333 24.12 -24.20 21.17
CA THR A 333 25.60 -24.22 21.24
C THR A 333 26.17 -23.07 22.06
N ALA A 334 25.51 -21.90 22.01
CA ALA A 334 25.91 -20.75 22.80
C ALA A 334 25.54 -20.92 24.29
N SER A 335 24.48 -21.67 24.61
CA SER A 335 24.10 -21.98 26.00
C SER A 335 25.06 -22.96 26.67
N GLN A 336 25.60 -23.94 25.92
CA GLN A 336 26.62 -24.88 26.42
C GLN A 336 27.97 -24.21 26.71
N GLN A 337 28.28 -23.10 26.04
CA GLN A 337 29.54 -22.36 26.15
C GLN A 337 29.33 -20.95 26.73
N ALA A 338 28.65 -20.89 27.89
CA ALA A 338 28.21 -19.64 28.49
C ALA A 338 29.31 -18.60 28.71
N LEU A 339 30.54 -19.01 29.05
CA LEU A 339 31.65 -18.06 29.23
C LEU A 339 32.07 -17.36 27.94
N MET A 340 32.21 -18.11 26.85
CA MET A 340 32.56 -17.53 25.55
C MET A 340 31.45 -16.62 25.04
N ARG A 341 30.19 -17.01 25.26
CA ARG A 341 29.01 -16.19 24.92
C ARG A 341 29.01 -14.88 25.69
N ILE A 342 29.14 -14.92 27.01
CA ILE A 342 29.21 -13.71 27.86
C ILE A 342 30.35 -12.80 27.40
N GLY A 343 31.53 -13.35 27.13
CA GLY A 343 32.69 -12.57 26.65
C GLY A 343 32.42 -11.87 25.32
N ILE A 344 31.87 -12.59 24.34
CA ILE A 344 31.54 -12.03 23.02
C ILE A 344 30.43 -10.98 23.11
N VAL A 345 29.37 -11.24 23.87
CA VAL A 345 28.28 -10.28 24.11
C VAL A 345 28.81 -9.02 24.81
N SER A 346 29.74 -9.16 25.76
CA SER A 346 30.39 -8.02 26.42
C SER A 346 31.13 -7.11 25.41
N VAL A 347 31.93 -7.72 24.53
CA VAL A 347 32.66 -6.99 23.47
C VAL A 347 31.67 -6.34 22.49
N LEU A 348 30.60 -7.05 22.14
CA LEU A 348 29.54 -6.53 21.28
C LEU A 348 28.86 -5.31 21.90
N VAL A 349 28.43 -5.37 23.16
CA VAL A 349 27.82 -4.26 23.89
C VAL A 349 28.73 -3.04 23.89
N VAL A 350 30.01 -3.20 24.24
CA VAL A 350 30.99 -2.10 24.25
C VAL A 350 31.18 -1.51 22.84
N SER A 351 31.26 -2.36 21.82
CA SER A 351 31.40 -1.92 20.43
C SER A 351 30.16 -1.15 19.94
N MET A 352 28.96 -1.60 20.31
CA MET A 352 27.69 -0.93 20.00
C MET A 352 27.55 0.40 20.75
N MET A 353 27.99 0.46 22.00
CA MET A 353 28.04 1.70 22.79
C MET A 353 28.94 2.75 22.12
N SER A 354 30.09 2.31 21.60
CA SER A 354 31.02 3.17 20.84
C SER A 354 30.44 3.65 19.51
N VAL A 355 29.72 2.77 18.80
CA VAL A 355 29.00 3.13 17.57
C VAL A 355 27.89 4.12 17.85
N LEU A 356 27.05 3.90 18.88
CA LEU A 356 25.97 4.81 19.26
C LEU A 356 26.48 6.24 19.52
N ASN A 357 27.59 6.37 20.25
CA ASN A 357 28.19 7.67 20.50
C ASN A 357 28.67 8.35 19.20
N SER A 358 29.25 7.59 18.28
CA SER A 358 29.75 8.10 17.00
C SER A 358 28.63 8.47 16.02
N VAL A 359 27.57 7.64 15.94
CA VAL A 359 26.37 7.89 15.11
C VAL A 359 25.70 9.19 15.51
N SER A 360 25.53 9.40 16.82
CA SER A 360 24.90 10.62 17.34
C SER A 360 25.69 11.90 17.08
N ALA A 361 27.02 11.83 16.94
CA ALA A 361 27.84 12.99 16.61
C ALA A 361 27.71 13.37 15.12
N VAL A 362 27.28 12.42 14.28
CA VAL A 362 27.24 12.56 12.82
C VAL A 362 25.84 12.97 12.34
N PHE A 363 24.79 12.28 12.79
CA PHE A 363 23.46 12.38 12.18
C PHE A 363 22.49 13.35 12.87
N LEU A 364 22.95 14.01 13.92
CA LEU A 364 22.08 14.44 14.99
C LEU A 364 22.55 15.88 15.45
N SER A 365 21.69 16.92 15.32
CA SER A 365 21.68 18.33 15.86
C SER A 365 21.46 18.59 17.38
N GLN A 366 22.35 19.34 18.04
CA GLN A 366 22.68 19.32 19.49
C GLN A 366 21.59 19.21 20.61
N GLY A 367 20.29 19.34 20.35
CA GLY A 367 19.23 19.31 21.37
C GLY A 367 18.52 17.96 21.63
N GLN A 368 18.51 17.02 20.68
CA GLN A 368 17.67 15.80 20.76
C GLN A 368 18.42 14.53 21.21
N TYR A 369 19.70 14.61 21.61
CA TYR A 369 20.57 13.43 21.85
C TYR A 369 20.63 12.87 23.25
N GLY A 370 20.28 13.66 24.25
CA GLY A 370 20.33 13.18 25.63
C GLY A 370 19.45 11.95 25.82
N ILE A 371 18.20 12.04 25.36
CA ILE A 371 17.19 11.00 25.59
C ILE A 371 17.51 9.73 24.78
N LEU A 372 17.81 9.86 23.48
CA LEU A 372 18.08 8.68 22.64
C LEU A 372 19.35 7.94 23.06
N LYS A 373 20.40 8.67 23.49
CA LYS A 373 21.60 8.05 24.08
C LYS A 373 21.31 7.37 25.40
N PHE A 374 20.56 8.04 26.27
CA PHE A 374 20.18 7.48 27.57
C PHE A 374 19.39 6.18 27.39
N LEU A 375 18.39 6.17 26.50
CA LEU A 375 17.63 4.96 26.17
C LEU A 375 18.52 3.86 25.59
N GLY A 376 19.40 4.21 24.64
CA GLY A 376 20.28 3.22 24.03
C GLY A 376 21.31 2.64 25.00
N TYR A 377 21.92 3.46 25.86
CA TYR A 377 22.82 2.98 26.91
C TYR A 377 22.09 2.16 27.98
N SER A 378 20.87 2.54 28.33
CA SER A 378 20.04 1.78 29.27
C SER A 378 19.70 0.42 28.67
N ALA A 379 19.27 0.34 27.41
CA ALA A 379 18.97 -0.93 26.74
C ALA A 379 20.21 -1.85 26.67
N LEU A 380 21.37 -1.30 26.27
CA LEU A 380 22.62 -2.07 26.22
C LEU A 380 23.10 -2.50 27.61
N GLY A 381 22.92 -1.65 28.63
CA GLY A 381 23.24 -1.97 30.02
C GLY A 381 22.33 -3.08 30.58
N VAL A 382 21.03 -3.00 30.32
CA VAL A 382 20.06 -4.03 30.71
C VAL A 382 20.37 -5.36 30.02
N SER A 383 20.68 -5.34 28.72
CA SER A 383 21.12 -6.55 28.01
C SER A 383 22.38 -7.16 28.64
N PHE A 384 23.38 -6.34 28.95
CA PHE A 384 24.61 -6.81 29.57
C PHE A 384 24.37 -7.42 30.96
N LEU A 385 23.53 -6.78 31.79
CA LEU A 385 23.17 -7.31 33.11
C LEU A 385 22.34 -8.59 33.01
N ALA A 386 21.42 -8.68 32.05
CA ALA A 386 20.64 -9.87 31.77
C ALA A 386 21.56 -11.04 31.38
N GLU A 387 22.55 -10.78 30.53
CA GLU A 387 23.57 -11.75 30.11
C GLU A 387 24.36 -12.32 31.29
N LEU A 388 24.88 -11.43 32.16
CA LEU A 388 25.63 -11.85 33.35
C LEU A 388 24.78 -12.64 34.35
N SER A 389 23.48 -12.32 34.41
CA SER A 389 22.51 -12.91 35.32
C SER A 389 21.90 -14.21 34.83
N GLY A 390 22.28 -14.70 33.63
CA GLY A 390 21.80 -15.94 33.03
C GLY A 390 20.53 -15.79 32.18
N PHE A 391 19.97 -14.60 32.02
CA PHE A 391 18.81 -14.34 31.15
C PHE A 391 19.26 -14.15 29.70
N HIS A 392 19.78 -15.23 29.11
CA HIS A 392 20.39 -15.25 27.78
C HIS A 392 19.41 -14.85 26.67
N ASN A 393 18.15 -15.31 26.75
CA ASN A 393 17.10 -15.02 25.78
C ASN A 393 16.71 -13.54 25.80
N LEU A 394 16.54 -12.96 27.00
CA LEU A 394 16.25 -11.53 27.17
C LEU A 394 17.39 -10.65 26.63
N SER A 395 18.64 -10.98 26.98
CA SER A 395 19.82 -10.29 26.46
C SER A 395 19.84 -10.31 24.93
N SER A 396 19.61 -11.47 24.33
CA SER A 396 19.58 -11.63 22.88
C SER A 396 18.45 -10.88 22.19
N PHE A 397 17.25 -10.89 22.78
CA PHE A 397 16.12 -10.12 22.29
C PHE A 397 16.44 -8.62 22.27
N ILE A 398 16.99 -8.08 23.35
CA ILE A 398 17.36 -6.66 23.44
C ILE A 398 18.49 -6.31 22.45
N LEU A 399 19.52 -7.15 22.34
CA LEU A 399 20.66 -6.90 21.42
C LEU A 399 20.24 -6.94 19.97
N SER A 400 19.56 -8.02 19.56
CA SER A 400 19.06 -8.15 18.19
C SER A 400 18.10 -7.01 17.86
N GLY A 401 17.19 -6.69 18.78
CA GLY A 401 16.26 -5.58 18.62
C GLY A 401 16.96 -4.23 18.47
N PHE A 402 17.98 -3.96 19.27
CA PHE A 402 18.77 -2.75 19.17
C PHE A 402 19.59 -2.66 17.88
N ILE A 403 20.26 -3.76 17.45
CA ILE A 403 21.05 -3.80 16.21
C ILE A 403 20.15 -3.48 15.01
N ILE A 404 19.00 -4.15 14.89
CA ILE A 404 18.09 -3.97 13.76
C ILE A 404 17.42 -2.60 13.82
N THR A 405 17.08 -2.10 15.02
CA THR A 405 16.58 -0.73 15.21
C THR A 405 17.59 0.31 14.73
N LEU A 406 18.86 0.17 15.08
CA LEU A 406 19.92 1.09 14.66
C LEU A 406 20.14 1.04 13.14
N LEU A 407 20.11 -0.17 12.56
CA LEU A 407 20.27 -0.38 11.12
C LEU A 407 19.07 0.19 10.33
N SER A 408 17.83 -0.05 10.78
CA SER A 408 16.61 0.47 10.14
C SER A 408 16.49 1.98 10.29
N ALA A 409 16.85 2.56 11.43
CA ALA A 409 16.88 4.01 11.64
C ALA A 409 17.89 4.67 10.68
N TYR A 410 19.05 4.05 10.48
CA TYR A 410 20.00 4.52 9.48
C TYR A 410 19.43 4.45 8.05
N ILE A 411 18.80 3.34 7.67
CA ILE A 411 18.17 3.21 6.34
C ILE A 411 17.14 4.31 6.12
N LEU A 412 16.28 4.57 7.13
CA LEU A 412 15.33 5.67 7.10
C LEU A 412 16.01 7.01 6.84
N LEU A 413 17.03 7.36 7.63
CA LEU A 413 17.77 8.62 7.46
C LEU A 413 18.42 8.73 6.07
N SER A 414 18.93 7.62 5.53
CA SER A 414 19.51 7.61 4.19
C SER A 414 18.45 7.77 3.09
N LEU A 415 17.27 7.18 3.26
CA LEU A 415 16.15 7.32 2.32
C LEU A 415 15.60 8.75 2.33
N LEU A 416 15.48 9.37 3.52
CA LEU A 416 15.07 10.77 3.65
C LEU A 416 16.10 11.72 3.00
N ALA A 417 17.40 11.50 3.21
CA ALA A 417 18.44 12.29 2.54
C ALA A 417 18.45 12.07 1.01
N LEU A 418 18.16 10.86 0.55
CA LEU A 418 18.03 10.57 -0.89
C LEU A 418 16.79 11.25 -1.49
N SER A 419 15.68 11.29 -0.74
CA SER A 419 14.44 11.99 -1.10
C SER A 419 14.73 13.49 -1.35
N ASP A 420 15.37 14.14 -0.38
CA ASP A 420 15.74 15.56 -0.43
C ASP A 420 16.65 15.90 -1.61
N THR A 421 17.75 15.14 -1.75
CA THR A 421 18.70 15.33 -2.87
C THR A 421 18.06 15.08 -4.24
N THR A 422 17.08 14.18 -4.34
CA THR A 422 16.35 13.91 -5.58
C THR A 422 15.45 15.09 -5.96
N VAL A 423 14.74 15.66 -4.99
CA VAL A 423 13.90 16.84 -5.20
C VAL A 423 14.73 18.04 -5.65
N ASP A 424 15.84 18.29 -4.96
CA ASP A 424 16.79 19.34 -5.33
C ASP A 424 17.40 19.13 -6.71
N TRP A 425 17.73 17.88 -7.06
CA TRP A 425 18.22 17.54 -8.39
C TRP A 425 17.17 17.78 -9.48
N ILE A 426 15.91 17.37 -9.28
CA ILE A 426 14.83 17.60 -10.26
C ILE A 426 14.59 19.11 -10.47
N ASN A 427 14.65 19.88 -9.38
CA ASN A 427 14.40 21.31 -9.43
C ASN A 427 15.57 22.09 -10.08
N SER A 428 16.82 21.79 -9.71
CA SER A 428 18.01 22.53 -10.15
C SER A 428 18.59 22.07 -11.50
N SER A 429 18.42 20.80 -11.87
CA SER A 429 19.08 20.19 -13.04
C SER A 429 18.51 20.67 -14.38
N THR A 430 19.40 20.74 -15.37
CA THR A 430 19.09 21.02 -16.78
C THR A 430 19.21 19.78 -17.67
N ASN A 431 19.41 18.60 -17.09
CA ASN A 431 19.54 17.35 -17.84
C ASN A 431 18.23 16.95 -18.52
N ILE A 432 18.32 16.28 -19.67
CA ILE A 432 17.17 15.78 -20.46
C ILE A 432 16.20 14.95 -19.60
N ALA A 433 16.70 14.12 -18.68
CA ALA A 433 15.88 13.35 -17.76
C ALA A 433 15.05 14.22 -16.82
N SER A 434 15.66 15.23 -16.19
CA SER A 434 14.95 16.18 -15.31
C SER A 434 13.91 17.01 -16.07
N ILE A 435 14.22 17.39 -17.31
CA ILE A 435 13.28 18.10 -18.21
C ILE A 435 12.09 17.20 -18.55
N LYS A 436 12.34 15.93 -18.89
CA LYS A 436 11.28 14.96 -19.19
C LYS A 436 10.37 14.71 -17.99
N ILE A 437 10.94 14.56 -16.79
CA ILE A 437 10.17 14.38 -15.54
C ILE A 437 9.33 15.63 -15.25
N ARG A 438 9.90 16.84 -15.35
CA ARG A 438 9.14 18.09 -15.19
C ARG A 438 8.02 18.24 -16.21
N ASN A 439 8.23 17.82 -17.46
CA ASN A 439 7.21 17.86 -18.50
C ASN A 439 6.10 16.83 -18.27
N ILE A 440 6.42 15.61 -17.81
CA ILE A 440 5.41 14.60 -17.45
C ILE A 440 4.53 15.11 -16.30
N LEU A 441 5.12 15.82 -15.35
CA LEU A 441 4.42 16.33 -14.17
C LEU A 441 3.83 17.75 -14.39
N ASN A 442 3.94 18.33 -15.59
CA ASN A 442 3.46 19.68 -15.94
C ASN A 442 3.97 20.80 -15.00
N PHE A 443 5.28 20.86 -14.74
CA PHE A 443 5.89 21.89 -13.88
C PHE A 443 6.71 22.92 -14.67
N THR A 444 6.57 24.21 -14.33
CA THR A 444 7.49 25.29 -14.70
C THR A 444 8.51 25.53 -13.57
N ARG A 445 9.69 26.07 -13.91
CA ARG A 445 10.85 26.19 -13.00
C ARG A 445 10.57 27.02 -11.73
N ASP A 446 9.62 27.97 -11.78
CA ASP A 446 9.29 28.86 -10.65
C ASP A 446 8.18 28.34 -9.73
N THR A 447 7.25 27.52 -10.23
CA THR A 447 6.12 26.97 -9.43
C THR A 447 6.33 25.53 -8.94
N GLY A 448 7.46 24.92 -9.29
CA GLY A 448 7.70 23.48 -9.08
C GLY A 448 7.97 23.08 -7.63
N LYS A 449 8.63 23.94 -6.83
CA LYS A 449 9.04 23.61 -5.44
C LYS A 449 7.88 23.14 -4.53
N PRO A 450 6.76 23.88 -4.39
CA PRO A 450 5.68 23.45 -3.49
C PRO A 450 5.00 22.16 -3.92
N LYS A 451 4.91 21.89 -5.23
CA LYS A 451 4.32 20.63 -5.74
C LYS A 451 5.26 19.45 -5.53
N LEU A 452 6.56 19.63 -5.74
CA LEU A 452 7.58 18.61 -5.45
C LEU A 452 7.66 18.28 -3.95
N ALA A 453 7.43 19.27 -3.09
CA ALA A 453 7.35 19.08 -1.64
C ALA A 453 6.21 18.14 -1.23
N LEU A 454 5.07 18.12 -1.95
CA LEU A 454 4.00 17.15 -1.70
C LEU A 454 4.43 15.71 -2.03
N TYR A 455 5.17 15.53 -3.12
CA TYR A 455 5.74 14.21 -3.46
C TYR A 455 6.79 13.78 -2.43
N GLN A 456 7.65 14.71 -1.99
CA GLN A 456 8.62 14.46 -0.93
C GLN A 456 7.93 14.00 0.35
N LEU A 457 6.91 14.74 0.80
CA LEU A 457 6.14 14.41 1.99
C LEU A 457 5.49 13.02 1.88
N PHE A 458 4.97 12.65 0.70
CA PHE A 458 4.43 11.32 0.47
C PHE A 458 5.49 10.22 0.63
N PHE A 459 6.66 10.35 -0.02
CA PHE A 459 7.73 9.36 0.10
C PHE A 459 8.29 9.28 1.51
N ASP A 460 8.49 10.44 2.15
CA ASP A 460 8.98 10.52 3.53
C ASP A 460 8.00 9.85 4.50
N ALA A 461 6.69 10.07 4.33
CA ALA A 461 5.65 9.38 5.11
C ALA A 461 5.68 7.86 4.90
N VAL A 462 5.85 7.40 3.66
CA VAL A 462 6.00 5.96 3.35
C VAL A 462 7.24 5.38 4.04
N PHE A 463 8.38 6.08 4.01
CA PHE A 463 9.59 5.63 4.69
C PHE A 463 9.40 5.55 6.21
N TRP A 464 8.72 6.51 6.82
CA TRP A 464 8.37 6.48 8.24
C TRP A 464 7.42 5.31 8.58
N ILE A 465 6.39 5.05 7.77
CA ILE A 465 5.48 3.93 7.96
C ILE A 465 6.25 2.60 7.91
N ILE A 466 7.15 2.43 6.94
CA ILE A 466 8.00 1.24 6.83
C ILE A 466 8.89 1.10 8.07
N PHE A 467 9.53 2.18 8.52
CA PHE A 467 10.37 2.17 9.72
C PHE A 467 9.58 1.79 10.97
N ILE A 468 8.42 2.40 11.20
CA ILE A 468 7.54 2.09 12.33
C ILE A 468 7.06 0.64 12.28
N SER A 469 6.69 0.13 11.11
CA SER A 469 6.31 -1.27 10.91
C SER A 469 7.45 -2.23 11.26
N VAL A 470 8.68 -1.89 10.87
CA VAL A 470 9.89 -2.64 11.23
C VAL A 470 10.13 -2.60 12.74
N LEU A 471 9.98 -1.45 13.40
CA LEU A 471 10.13 -1.35 14.85
C LEU A 471 9.12 -2.23 15.60
N PHE A 472 7.85 -2.19 15.21
CA PHE A 472 6.85 -3.06 15.83
C PHE A 472 7.17 -4.52 15.60
N ARG A 473 7.58 -4.94 14.39
CA ARG A 473 7.93 -6.34 14.13
C ARG A 473 9.10 -6.85 14.98
N ILE A 474 10.02 -5.96 15.35
CA ILE A 474 11.19 -6.27 16.16
C ILE A 474 10.84 -6.36 17.64
N TRP A 475 10.12 -5.36 18.15
CA TRP A 475 9.85 -5.21 19.58
C TRP A 475 8.55 -5.89 20.02
N ASP A 476 7.71 -6.31 19.08
CA ASP A 476 6.56 -7.19 19.27
C ASP A 476 6.80 -8.54 18.55
N PRO A 477 7.53 -9.49 19.16
CA PRO A 477 7.81 -10.80 18.56
C PRO A 477 6.54 -11.64 18.35
N THR A 478 5.50 -11.37 19.12
CA THR A 478 4.19 -12.03 19.00
C THR A 478 3.42 -11.56 17.74
N GLY A 479 3.80 -10.41 17.18
CA GLY A 479 3.12 -9.79 16.04
C GLY A 479 1.66 -9.45 16.31
N THR A 480 1.28 -9.31 17.58
CA THR A 480 -0.09 -9.03 18.03
C THR A 480 -0.50 -7.61 17.69
N VAL A 481 0.40 -6.64 17.85
CA VAL A 481 0.14 -5.22 17.60
C VAL A 481 -0.09 -4.98 16.10
N ILE A 482 0.81 -5.48 15.25
CA ILE A 482 0.65 -5.34 13.79
C ILE A 482 -0.63 -6.04 13.31
N GLY A 483 -0.91 -7.24 13.82
CA GLY A 483 -2.14 -7.97 13.51
C GLY A 483 -3.40 -7.19 13.92
N THR A 484 -3.40 -6.61 15.11
CA THR A 484 -4.51 -5.82 15.63
C THR A 484 -4.71 -4.54 14.82
N VAL A 485 -3.64 -3.78 14.53
CA VAL A 485 -3.69 -2.57 13.69
C VAL A 485 -4.16 -2.91 12.27
N SER A 486 -3.66 -3.99 11.68
CA SER A 486 -4.12 -4.49 10.38
C SER A 486 -5.61 -4.81 10.41
N SER A 487 -6.09 -5.47 11.47
CA SER A 487 -7.50 -5.79 11.64
C SER A 487 -8.37 -4.55 11.76
N TYR A 488 -7.96 -3.51 12.50
CA TYR A 488 -8.71 -2.25 12.55
C TYR A 488 -8.68 -1.51 11.20
N ALA A 489 -7.62 -1.66 10.41
CA ALA A 489 -7.54 -1.05 9.09
C ALA A 489 -8.50 -1.72 8.09
N THR A 490 -8.61 -3.05 8.11
CA THR A 490 -9.41 -3.83 7.14
C THR A 490 -10.83 -4.11 7.60
N GLU A 491 -11.01 -4.41 8.88
CA GLU A 491 -12.30 -4.69 9.51
C GLU A 491 -12.94 -3.42 10.08
N GLY A 492 -12.20 -2.31 10.25
CA GLY A 492 -12.76 -1.05 10.73
C GLY A 492 -12.92 -0.96 12.24
N ILE A 493 -13.28 0.24 12.69
CA ILE A 493 -13.45 0.58 14.10
C ILE A 493 -14.94 0.85 14.34
N PRO A 494 -15.61 0.11 15.25
CA PRO A 494 -16.99 0.39 15.62
C PRO A 494 -17.05 1.73 16.37
N MET A 495 -17.83 2.69 15.86
CA MET A 495 -18.05 4.01 16.43
C MET A 495 -19.56 4.23 16.60
N GLY A 496 -20.13 3.75 17.71
CA GLY A 496 -21.58 3.69 17.88
C GLY A 496 -22.21 2.76 16.84
N ASP A 497 -23.21 3.26 16.11
CA ASP A 497 -23.90 2.52 15.03
C ASP A 497 -23.15 2.56 13.69
N ILE A 498 -22.05 3.32 13.58
CA ILE A 498 -21.30 3.48 12.33
C ILE A 498 -19.96 2.75 12.45
N ARG A 499 -19.71 1.83 11.51
CA ARG A 499 -18.43 1.13 11.38
C ARG A 499 -17.56 1.83 10.34
N ILE A 500 -16.52 2.52 10.81
CA ILE A 500 -15.60 3.24 9.93
C ILE A 500 -14.46 2.30 9.53
N VAL A 501 -14.39 1.94 8.25
CA VAL A 501 -13.29 1.13 7.69
C VAL A 501 -12.28 2.06 7.00
N PRO A 502 -11.10 2.32 7.58
CA PRO A 502 -10.12 3.24 7.01
C PRO A 502 -9.68 2.88 5.58
N THR A 503 -9.56 1.58 5.30
CA THR A 503 -9.19 1.09 3.96
C THR A 503 -10.23 1.49 2.92
N ASN A 504 -11.52 1.43 3.25
CA ASN A 504 -12.61 1.85 2.36
C ASN A 504 -12.58 3.35 2.11
N ILE A 505 -12.29 4.16 3.13
CA ILE A 505 -12.13 5.62 2.96
C ILE A 505 -11.00 5.94 1.98
N ILE A 506 -9.83 5.30 2.16
CA ILE A 506 -8.69 5.51 1.26
C ILE A 506 -9.04 5.06 -0.16
N ALA A 507 -9.68 3.90 -0.31
CA ALA A 507 -10.15 3.41 -1.60
C ALA A 507 -11.15 4.38 -2.25
N GLY A 508 -12.08 4.95 -1.48
CA GLY A 508 -13.04 5.95 -1.91
C GLY A 508 -12.38 7.25 -2.36
N ILE A 509 -11.37 7.75 -1.64
CA ILE A 509 -10.57 8.92 -2.02
C ILE A 509 -9.81 8.65 -3.33
N ILE A 510 -9.19 7.48 -3.46
CA ILE A 510 -8.47 7.09 -4.68
C ILE A 510 -9.44 7.00 -5.87
N ALA A 511 -10.58 6.34 -5.70
CA ALA A 511 -11.61 6.23 -6.72
C ALA A 511 -12.12 7.62 -7.15
N PHE A 512 -12.40 8.50 -6.19
CA PHE A 512 -12.79 9.89 -6.44
C PHE A 512 -11.72 10.66 -7.24
N ALA A 513 -10.44 10.53 -6.87
CA ALA A 513 -9.34 11.18 -7.56
C ALA A 513 -9.19 10.68 -9.00
N ILE A 514 -9.29 9.37 -9.21
CA ILE A 514 -9.22 8.74 -10.55
C ILE A 514 -10.40 9.21 -11.41
N LEU A 515 -11.64 9.12 -10.90
CA LEU A 515 -12.85 9.52 -11.63
C LEU A 515 -12.86 11.02 -11.94
N SER A 516 -12.41 11.86 -11.01
CA SER A 516 -12.24 13.29 -11.23
C SER A 516 -11.18 13.57 -12.30
N GLY A 517 -10.08 12.81 -12.31
CA GLY A 517 -9.05 12.86 -13.35
C GLY A 517 -9.59 12.47 -14.73
N ILE A 518 -10.37 11.40 -14.82
CA ILE A 518 -11.06 10.97 -16.05
C ILE A 518 -12.03 12.06 -16.52
N THR A 519 -12.83 12.63 -15.62
CA THR A 519 -13.75 13.73 -15.93
C THR A 519 -13.00 14.95 -16.48
N GLY A 520 -11.85 15.29 -15.89
CA GLY A 520 -10.96 16.34 -16.40
C GLY A 520 -10.43 16.04 -17.81
N TRP A 521 -10.04 14.79 -18.05
CA TRP A 521 -9.58 14.33 -19.36
C TRP A 521 -10.68 14.39 -20.42
N ILE A 522 -11.90 13.93 -20.10
CA ILE A 522 -13.08 14.00 -20.98
C ILE A 522 -13.40 15.46 -21.32
N LYS A 523 -13.43 16.36 -20.32
CA LYS A 523 -13.63 17.80 -20.54
C LYS A 523 -12.63 18.37 -21.55
N GLY A 524 -11.34 18.11 -21.34
CA GLY A 524 -10.28 18.60 -22.22
C GLY A 524 -10.35 18.00 -23.63
N TRP A 525 -10.71 16.73 -23.75
CA TRP A 525 -10.88 16.06 -25.03
C TRP A 525 -12.09 16.60 -25.81
N MET A 526 -13.24 16.74 -25.14
CA MET A 526 -14.48 17.25 -25.70
C MET A 526 -14.31 18.71 -26.18
N ASP A 527 -13.67 19.54 -25.37
CA ASP A 527 -13.35 20.93 -25.70
C ASP A 527 -12.46 21.01 -26.96
N ARG A 528 -11.35 20.27 -26.98
CA ARG A 528 -10.34 20.37 -28.05
C ARG A 528 -10.78 19.74 -29.37
N ARG A 529 -11.55 18.65 -29.34
CA ARG A 529 -11.78 17.82 -30.53
C ARG A 529 -13.20 17.87 -31.08
N TRP A 530 -14.22 17.90 -30.23
CA TRP A 530 -15.62 17.76 -30.66
C TRP A 530 -16.36 19.09 -30.70
N LEU A 531 -16.34 19.87 -29.61
CA LEU A 531 -17.17 21.06 -29.51
C LEU A 531 -16.78 22.18 -30.48
N ARG A 532 -15.49 22.25 -30.87
CA ARG A 532 -15.03 23.19 -31.92
C ARG A 532 -15.63 22.91 -33.30
N GLN A 533 -16.12 21.70 -33.56
CA GLN A 533 -16.69 21.31 -34.85
C GLN A 533 -18.21 21.43 -34.90
N ILE A 534 -18.89 21.41 -33.73
CA ILE A 534 -20.35 21.35 -33.62
C ILE A 534 -20.96 22.75 -33.43
N THR A 535 -20.33 23.62 -32.64
CA THR A 535 -20.84 24.98 -32.37
C THR A 535 -19.71 26.00 -32.39
N SER A 536 -19.93 27.10 -33.12
CA SER A 536 -19.02 28.26 -33.17
C SER A 536 -19.24 29.21 -31.97
N ASP A 537 -20.37 29.07 -31.26
CA ASP A 537 -20.69 29.92 -30.12
C ASP A 537 -19.90 29.48 -28.86
N ARG A 538 -19.10 30.42 -28.36
CA ARG A 538 -18.27 30.25 -27.18
C ARG A 538 -19.11 30.03 -25.91
N GLY A 539 -20.28 30.68 -25.82
CA GLY A 539 -21.16 30.57 -24.64
C GLY A 539 -21.73 29.17 -24.49
N ALA A 540 -22.28 28.60 -25.56
CA ALA A 540 -22.80 27.23 -25.57
C ALA A 540 -21.71 26.18 -25.29
N ARG A 541 -20.50 26.37 -25.80
CA ARG A 541 -19.35 25.49 -25.57
C ARG A 541 -18.92 25.49 -24.10
N ASP A 542 -18.77 26.66 -23.49
CA ASP A 542 -18.37 26.78 -22.09
C ASP A 542 -19.46 26.21 -21.15
N ALA A 543 -20.74 26.43 -21.47
CA ALA A 543 -21.86 25.86 -20.72
C ALA A 543 -21.84 24.31 -20.74
N LEU A 544 -21.65 23.69 -21.92
CA LEU A 544 -21.61 22.23 -22.04
C LEU A 544 -20.43 21.61 -21.28
N VAL A 545 -19.23 22.20 -21.39
CA VAL A 545 -18.05 21.74 -20.64
C VAL A 545 -18.27 21.85 -19.13
N THR A 546 -18.94 22.91 -18.70
CA THR A 546 -19.26 23.14 -17.28
C THR A 546 -20.28 22.12 -16.76
N ILE A 547 -21.35 21.85 -17.51
CA ILE A 547 -22.36 20.83 -17.16
C ILE A 547 -21.71 19.46 -17.03
N VAL A 548 -20.94 19.02 -18.03
CA VAL A 548 -20.22 17.74 -17.97
C VAL A 548 -19.26 17.69 -16.78
N GLY A 549 -18.64 18.82 -16.45
CA GLY A 549 -17.77 18.96 -15.28
C GLY A 549 -18.49 18.74 -13.96
N TYR A 550 -19.62 19.41 -13.74
CA TYR A 550 -20.40 19.26 -12.51
C TYR A 550 -21.05 17.88 -12.39
N THR A 551 -21.59 17.34 -13.49
CA THR A 551 -22.16 15.99 -13.49
C THR A 551 -21.08 14.94 -13.18
N GLY A 552 -19.93 15.01 -13.86
CA GLY A 552 -18.84 14.07 -13.64
C GLY A 552 -18.24 14.19 -12.22
N PHE A 553 -18.11 15.40 -11.69
CA PHE A 553 -17.69 15.62 -10.30
C PHE A 553 -18.69 15.01 -9.30
N THR A 554 -19.99 15.23 -9.49
CA THR A 554 -21.05 14.72 -8.61
C THR A 554 -21.06 13.19 -8.60
N ILE A 555 -20.97 12.57 -9.78
CA ILE A 555 -20.87 11.10 -9.90
C ILE A 555 -19.60 10.59 -9.22
N SER A 556 -18.45 11.24 -9.46
CA SER A 556 -17.18 10.86 -8.84
C SER A 556 -17.29 10.91 -7.31
N LEU A 557 -17.94 11.95 -6.77
CA LEU A 557 -18.15 12.13 -5.34
C LEU A 557 -19.07 11.04 -4.77
N LEU A 558 -20.23 10.78 -5.38
CA LEU A 558 -21.17 9.76 -4.91
C LEU A 558 -20.56 8.36 -4.93
N VAL A 559 -19.83 8.02 -5.99
CA VAL A 559 -19.10 6.74 -6.09
C VAL A 559 -18.00 6.66 -5.03
N GLY A 560 -17.23 7.73 -4.83
CA GLY A 560 -16.20 7.80 -3.78
C GLY A 560 -16.76 7.63 -2.38
N LEU A 561 -17.90 8.26 -2.07
CA LEU A 561 -18.61 8.13 -0.79
C LEU A 561 -19.14 6.70 -0.58
N SER A 562 -19.73 6.10 -1.62
CA SER A 562 -20.23 4.72 -1.58
C SER A 562 -19.12 3.71 -1.31
N ILE A 563 -17.99 3.81 -2.04
CA ILE A 563 -16.81 2.97 -1.81
C ILE A 563 -16.21 3.24 -0.42
N GLY A 564 -16.30 4.48 0.06
CA GLY A 564 -15.92 4.90 1.41
C GLY A 564 -16.71 4.23 2.55
N GLY A 565 -17.76 3.46 2.22
CA GLY A 565 -18.65 2.82 3.20
C GLY A 565 -19.74 3.72 3.75
N ILE A 566 -19.99 4.88 3.13
CA ILE A 566 -21.06 5.80 3.54
C ILE A 566 -22.36 5.38 2.86
N ASN A 567 -23.42 5.21 3.65
CA ASN A 567 -24.75 4.90 3.13
C ASN A 567 -25.31 6.10 2.36
N ILE A 568 -25.30 6.01 1.02
CA ILE A 568 -25.80 7.06 0.11
C ILE A 568 -27.32 7.03 -0.10
N THR A 569 -28.05 6.12 0.54
CA THR A 569 -29.51 5.96 0.36
C THR A 569 -30.25 7.25 0.71
N GLY A 570 -29.89 7.89 1.83
CA GLY A 570 -30.48 9.19 2.21
C GLY A 570 -30.19 10.30 1.19
N LEU A 571 -28.98 10.33 0.62
CA LEU A 571 -28.63 11.28 -0.45
C LEU A 571 -29.41 10.99 -1.74
N ALA A 572 -29.66 9.72 -2.06
CA ALA A 572 -30.43 9.32 -3.24
C ALA A 572 -31.88 9.80 -3.16
N VAL A 573 -32.51 9.76 -1.98
CA VAL A 573 -33.86 10.29 -1.77
C VAL A 573 -33.90 11.80 -2.02
N VAL A 574 -32.96 12.55 -1.45
CA VAL A 574 -32.86 14.01 -1.66
C VAL A 574 -32.59 14.33 -3.13
N ALA A 575 -31.66 13.62 -3.76
CA ALA A 575 -31.35 13.78 -5.19
C ALA A 575 -32.56 13.48 -6.08
N GLY A 576 -33.36 12.46 -5.73
CA GLY A 576 -34.60 12.13 -6.41
C GLY A 576 -35.62 13.27 -6.34
N ALA A 577 -35.88 13.81 -5.16
CA ALA A 577 -36.78 14.94 -4.97
C ALA A 577 -36.31 16.20 -5.73
N LEU A 578 -35.00 16.47 -5.68
CA LEU A 578 -34.39 17.60 -6.38
C LEU A 578 -34.48 17.43 -7.90
N SER A 579 -34.29 16.21 -8.42
CA SER A 579 -34.44 15.90 -9.85
C SER A 579 -35.87 16.10 -10.33
N VAL A 580 -36.88 15.74 -9.53
CA VAL A 580 -38.29 15.99 -9.85
C VAL A 580 -38.55 17.50 -9.92
N GLY A 581 -38.05 18.27 -8.94
CA GLY A 581 -38.18 19.73 -8.93
C GLY A 581 -37.53 20.41 -10.15
N ILE A 582 -36.33 19.97 -10.53
CA ILE A 582 -35.65 20.44 -11.76
C ILE A 582 -36.46 20.08 -13.01
N GLY A 583 -37.02 18.86 -13.07
CA GLY A 583 -37.86 18.42 -14.19
C GLY A 583 -39.08 19.33 -14.40
N PHE A 584 -39.77 19.71 -13.32
CA PHE A 584 -40.87 20.68 -13.38
C PHE A 584 -40.39 22.06 -13.85
N GLY A 585 -39.23 22.54 -13.39
CA GLY A 585 -38.67 23.83 -13.84
C GLY A 585 -38.26 23.86 -15.32
N LEU A 586 -37.80 22.73 -15.86
CA LEU A 586 -37.37 22.58 -17.26
C LEU A 586 -38.51 22.22 -18.22
N GLN A 587 -39.73 21.98 -17.73
CA GLN A 587 -40.85 21.49 -18.53
C GLN A 587 -41.14 22.37 -19.75
N SER A 588 -41.17 23.70 -19.58
CA SER A 588 -41.44 24.63 -20.69
C SER A 588 -40.34 24.61 -21.76
N ILE A 589 -39.07 24.49 -21.35
CA ILE A 589 -37.93 24.41 -22.27
C ILE A 589 -37.98 23.10 -23.06
N ALA A 590 -38.25 21.98 -22.39
CA ALA A 590 -38.39 20.67 -23.03
C ALA A 590 -39.56 20.64 -24.01
N ASN A 591 -40.71 21.23 -23.64
CA ASN A 591 -41.88 21.31 -24.52
C ASN A 591 -41.57 22.08 -25.82
N ASN A 592 -40.92 23.25 -25.71
CA ASN A 592 -40.51 24.03 -26.88
C ASN A 592 -39.47 23.29 -27.75
N PHE A 593 -38.53 22.59 -27.13
CA PHE A 593 -37.52 21.79 -27.84
C PHE A 593 -38.17 20.66 -28.65
N ILE A 594 -39.03 19.87 -28.02
CA ILE A 594 -39.74 18.75 -28.68
C ILE A 594 -40.63 19.30 -29.80
N SER A 595 -41.38 20.36 -29.52
CA SER A 595 -42.22 21.03 -30.52
C SER A 595 -41.40 21.52 -31.72
N GLY A 596 -40.20 22.06 -31.50
CA GLY A 596 -39.28 22.44 -32.57
C GLY A 596 -38.83 21.26 -33.45
N ILE A 597 -38.51 20.10 -32.85
CA ILE A 597 -38.18 18.88 -33.60
C ILE A 597 -39.36 18.42 -34.45
N ILE A 598 -40.58 18.43 -33.87
CA ILE A 598 -41.81 18.06 -34.58
C ILE A 598 -42.02 18.98 -35.79
N LEU A 599 -41.92 20.31 -35.61
CA LEU A 599 -42.03 21.28 -36.70
C LEU A 599 -41.02 21.02 -37.83
N LEU A 600 -39.78 20.66 -37.49
CA LEU A 600 -38.74 20.37 -38.48
C LEU A 600 -38.98 19.05 -39.23
N PHE A 601 -39.56 18.05 -38.56
CA PHE A 601 -39.80 16.73 -39.11
C PHE A 601 -41.10 16.65 -39.92
N GLU A 602 -42.21 17.07 -39.33
CA GLU A 602 -43.54 17.04 -39.97
C GLU A 602 -43.74 18.19 -40.95
N ARG A 603 -43.01 19.31 -40.77
CA ARG A 603 -43.03 20.50 -41.63
C ARG A 603 -44.43 21.06 -41.91
N PRO A 604 -45.28 21.31 -40.89
CA PRO A 604 -46.58 21.96 -41.08
C PRO A 604 -46.45 23.44 -41.48
N ILE A 605 -45.28 24.04 -41.21
CA ILE A 605 -44.85 25.36 -41.68
C ILE A 605 -43.39 25.26 -42.13
N LYS A 606 -43.03 25.99 -43.19
CA LYS A 606 -41.67 26.01 -43.75
C LYS A 606 -41.12 27.43 -43.73
N ALA A 607 -39.79 27.55 -43.72
CA ALA A 607 -39.15 28.84 -43.91
C ALA A 607 -39.53 29.42 -45.29
N GLY A 608 -40.03 30.65 -45.30
CA GLY A 608 -40.61 31.33 -46.46
C GLY A 608 -42.14 31.29 -46.54
N ASP A 609 -42.82 30.47 -45.73
CA ASP A 609 -44.29 30.42 -45.73
C ASP A 609 -44.88 31.69 -45.11
N PHE A 610 -45.97 32.19 -45.69
CA PHE A 610 -46.80 33.22 -45.07
C PHE A 610 -47.80 32.57 -44.13
N VAL A 611 -47.73 32.90 -42.84
CA VAL A 611 -48.49 32.23 -41.79
C VAL A 611 -49.16 33.26 -40.87
N SER A 612 -50.29 32.85 -40.28
CA SER A 612 -51.02 33.61 -39.27
C SER A 612 -51.14 32.75 -38.01
N VAL A 613 -50.60 33.26 -36.90
CA VAL A 613 -50.49 32.58 -35.60
C VAL A 613 -51.00 33.55 -34.53
N GLY A 614 -52.19 33.28 -33.99
CA GLY A 614 -52.84 34.22 -33.07
C GLY A 614 -53.10 35.56 -33.75
N ASP A 615 -52.52 36.63 -33.20
CA ASP A 615 -52.63 38.01 -33.73
C ASP A 615 -51.45 38.40 -34.64
N VAL A 616 -50.57 37.46 -34.96
CA VAL A 616 -49.31 37.70 -35.67
C VAL A 616 -49.40 37.14 -37.07
N GLU A 617 -49.20 38.00 -38.07
CA GLU A 617 -49.16 37.62 -39.48
C GLU A 617 -47.84 38.05 -40.12
N GLY A 618 -47.21 37.13 -40.85
CA GLY A 618 -45.90 37.39 -41.44
C GLY A 618 -45.28 36.18 -42.12
N TYR A 619 -44.03 36.36 -42.57
CA TYR A 619 -43.25 35.32 -43.23
C TYR A 619 -42.35 34.59 -42.22
N VAL A 620 -42.33 33.26 -42.28
CA VAL A 620 -41.43 32.46 -41.45
C VAL A 620 -40.00 32.62 -41.94
N LYS A 621 -39.15 33.31 -41.16
CA LYS A 621 -37.75 33.57 -41.51
C LYS A 621 -36.85 32.40 -41.15
N LYS A 622 -36.99 31.87 -39.93
CA LYS A 622 -36.19 30.75 -39.43
C LYS A 622 -36.91 29.98 -38.32
N ILE A 623 -36.94 28.66 -38.46
CA ILE A 623 -37.35 27.76 -37.37
C ILE A 623 -36.10 27.38 -36.58
N SER A 624 -36.02 27.81 -35.31
CA SER A 624 -34.95 27.44 -34.39
C SER A 624 -35.44 26.41 -33.38
N ILE A 625 -34.53 25.87 -32.56
CA ILE A 625 -34.84 24.78 -31.62
C ILE A 625 -35.93 25.15 -30.59
N ARG A 626 -35.96 26.40 -30.09
CA ARG A 626 -36.91 26.83 -29.04
C ARG A 626 -38.04 27.74 -29.52
N ALA A 627 -37.82 28.45 -30.62
CA ALA A 627 -38.73 29.46 -31.13
C ALA A 627 -38.57 29.58 -32.65
N THR A 628 -39.64 30.00 -33.31
CA THR A 628 -39.66 30.33 -34.73
C THR A 628 -39.70 31.84 -34.88
N GLU A 629 -38.85 32.36 -35.77
CA GLU A 629 -38.75 33.78 -36.10
C GLU A 629 -39.69 34.07 -37.27
N ILE A 630 -40.68 34.94 -37.05
CA ILE A 630 -41.65 35.41 -38.04
C ILE A 630 -41.43 36.89 -38.27
N GLU A 631 -41.18 37.27 -39.51
CA GLU A 631 -41.06 38.66 -39.92
C GLU A 631 -42.44 39.18 -40.30
N THR A 632 -42.95 40.12 -39.50
CA THR A 632 -44.25 40.76 -39.73
C THR A 632 -44.21 41.67 -40.95
N LEU A 633 -45.39 42.07 -41.45
CA LEU A 633 -45.50 43.02 -42.58
C LEU A 633 -44.88 44.40 -42.29
N ASP A 634 -44.69 44.73 -41.01
CA ASP A 634 -44.02 45.95 -40.54
C ASP A 634 -42.49 45.77 -40.38
N ASN A 635 -41.91 44.69 -40.91
CA ASN A 635 -40.48 44.31 -40.79
C ASN A 635 -40.01 44.14 -39.32
N GLN A 636 -40.89 43.69 -38.42
CA GLN A 636 -40.49 43.32 -37.06
C GLN A 636 -40.27 41.81 -36.97
N ASP A 637 -39.12 41.41 -36.42
CA ASP A 637 -38.79 40.01 -36.12
C ASP A 637 -39.47 39.58 -34.82
N MET A 638 -40.52 38.77 -34.92
CA MET A 638 -41.21 38.21 -33.76
C MET A 638 -40.74 36.78 -33.47
N LEU A 639 -40.36 36.52 -32.21
CA LEU A 639 -39.94 35.19 -31.75
C LEU A 639 -41.10 34.47 -31.07
N ILE A 640 -41.70 33.51 -31.76
CA ILE A 640 -42.84 32.74 -31.24
C ILE A 640 -42.33 31.40 -30.68
N PRO A 641 -42.69 31.02 -29.43
CA PRO A 641 -42.34 29.72 -28.87
C PRO A 641 -42.86 28.57 -29.73
N ASN A 642 -42.04 27.56 -29.98
CA ASN A 642 -42.44 26.44 -30.83
C ASN A 642 -43.62 25.64 -30.26
N SER A 643 -43.74 25.58 -28.93
CA SER A 643 -44.88 24.93 -28.27
C SER A 643 -46.21 25.59 -28.60
N GLU A 644 -46.24 26.90 -28.85
CA GLU A 644 -47.44 27.63 -29.24
C GLU A 644 -47.87 27.29 -30.66
N LEU A 645 -46.91 27.06 -31.57
CA LEU A 645 -47.17 26.67 -32.96
C LEU A 645 -47.70 25.24 -33.10
N ILE A 646 -47.37 24.35 -32.16
CA ILE A 646 -47.84 22.96 -32.14
C ILE A 646 -49.15 22.82 -31.36
N SER A 647 -49.31 23.55 -30.25
CA SER A 647 -50.52 23.46 -29.41
C SER A 647 -51.65 24.39 -29.86
N GLY A 648 -51.33 25.50 -30.53
CA GLY A 648 -52.27 26.50 -31.01
C GLY A 648 -52.70 26.29 -32.47
N ARG A 649 -53.67 27.10 -32.92
CA ARG A 649 -54.12 27.10 -34.31
C ARG A 649 -53.19 27.96 -35.16
N VAL A 650 -52.60 27.36 -36.18
CA VAL A 650 -51.76 28.04 -37.18
C VAL A 650 -52.43 27.98 -38.55
N THR A 651 -52.56 29.11 -39.21
CA THR A 651 -53.05 29.18 -40.60
C THR A 651 -51.85 29.37 -41.52
N ASN A 652 -51.55 28.36 -42.34
CA ASN A 652 -50.53 28.47 -43.37
C ASN A 652 -51.22 28.76 -44.72
N TRP A 653 -51.00 29.94 -45.25
CA TRP A 653 -51.67 30.43 -46.46
C TRP A 653 -51.13 29.81 -47.75
N VAL A 654 -49.96 29.17 -47.69
CA VAL A 654 -49.22 28.69 -48.89
C VAL A 654 -48.80 27.22 -48.81
N LEU A 655 -49.29 26.46 -47.82
CA LEU A 655 -48.83 25.10 -47.51
C LEU A 655 -48.82 24.12 -48.70
N HIS A 656 -49.86 24.15 -49.53
CA HIS A 656 -50.04 23.26 -50.68
C HIS A 656 -50.17 24.00 -52.02
N ASN A 657 -50.67 25.24 -52.01
CA ASN A 657 -50.95 26.00 -53.22
C ASN A 657 -50.69 27.50 -52.99
N PRO A 658 -49.89 28.18 -53.83
CA PRO A 658 -49.57 29.61 -53.66
C PRO A 658 -50.68 30.58 -54.12
N TYR A 659 -51.83 30.12 -54.61
CA TYR A 659 -52.91 31.01 -55.06
C TYR A 659 -53.79 31.52 -53.89
N GLY A 660 -53.76 32.83 -53.64
CA GLY A 660 -54.68 33.50 -52.72
C GLY A 660 -55.97 33.95 -53.40
N ARG A 661 -57.12 33.85 -52.72
CA ARG A 661 -58.42 34.34 -53.21
C ARG A 661 -58.75 35.69 -52.58
N LEU A 662 -58.74 36.76 -53.38
CA LEU A 662 -59.20 38.07 -52.95
C LEU A 662 -60.74 38.12 -52.99
N ILE A 663 -61.37 38.39 -51.86
CA ILE A 663 -62.83 38.63 -51.77
C ILE A 663 -63.03 40.13 -51.63
N ILE A 664 -63.35 40.80 -52.75
CA ILE A 664 -63.75 42.21 -52.75
C ILE A 664 -65.23 42.26 -52.36
N LYS A 665 -65.56 43.03 -51.33
CA LYS A 665 -66.92 43.13 -50.78
C LYS A 665 -67.60 44.41 -51.25
#